data_AF-A0A6P6UMS0-F1
#
_entry.id   AF-A0A6P6UMS0-F1
#
_cell.length_a   1.000
_cell.length_b   1.000
_cell.length_c   1.000
_cell.angle_alpha   90.00
_cell.angle_beta   90.00
_cell.angle_gamma   90.00
#
_symmetry.space_group_name_H-M   'P 1'
#
loop_
_entity.id
_entity.type
_entity.pdbx_description
1 polymer ?
#
loop_
_entity_poly.entity_id
_entity_poly.type
_entity_poly.pdbx_seq_one_letter_code
_entity_poly.pdbx_strand_id
1 'polypeptide(L)'
;MASSSAESTVAAEPHSNLPEHENDDMGSLFEGMVLFTTPVHTDSNSISDDQNQGKRVSHDADAAAAAADSLSQLSSSSLPLDEDLFSDLSLIVAAPDDRPPSPLSSPSASSPAASHPQPHLSTRKKRRAAGLRIGYGRDRDGPQPPSRQQLPDPNHHSLQSKPPTFPVAYYHTSNTNVAVAAHQDGGHQIRVHLATQQHSPPHSAASTTCSREADIQQLEENEAKQHDEEEPVLSNHPTGSCQMVEFRFEEIKTCMTEKLKKAREAVSFLSAARKDSIRKRRKAALQWSQASAKYRELEKQLEEACETEDFEKAERVSESLAPAEKDRELLVVALRDAEAECDAFDSRMQEALQSQILAEEESASLLRSFALVHSSLDEKHNNLELDLRQLDLEHELLTNKKKQIDDDLSQEEVRGEEIREISRISAIEASICQDVVGLRKSMLQLIQKFIEDKMKLSKTEQQFTEDVNMLKLGISSARASLQELSSSKSSIQQEVESCKQRLFFIDKRLPELEAEKKVAATTRNFKEAARIATEVKALSVERVGIGIKMGDAKSQLQQLEEQICNTVNRLEQTESQVLLREKELEMARFQRLTLIAEAATAERFAAIELGDLEEADVLLAEADAAASEARKLLLLRNFRDEDLSDLPKHFVPIELVSKLEGKQLAELMASIHSRGG
;
A
#
# COMPACT_ATOMS: atom_id res chain seq x y z
N MET A 1 33.57 -27.33 42.74
CA MET A 1 32.57 -27.70 41.71
C MET A 1 33.20 -27.27 40.39
N ALA A 2 33.84 -28.12 39.57
CA ALA A 2 33.69 -29.58 39.39
C ALA A 2 32.26 -29.98 38.98
N SER A 3 32.02 -30.75 37.91
CA SER A 3 32.92 -31.65 37.13
C SER A 3 32.74 -31.44 35.60
N SER A 4 33.75 -31.64 34.74
CA SER A 4 34.13 -32.89 33.99
C SER A 4 33.05 -33.43 33.02
N SER A 5 33.31 -34.05 31.87
CA SER A 5 34.53 -34.55 31.17
C SER A 5 34.37 -34.30 29.63
N ALA A 6 35.34 -34.36 28.70
CA ALA A 6 36.33 -35.41 28.36
C ALA A 6 35.68 -36.79 28.08
N GLU A 7 36.00 -37.59 27.06
CA GLU A 7 37.00 -37.58 25.97
C GLU A 7 36.35 -38.27 24.72
N SER A 8 36.96 -38.64 23.58
CA SER A 8 38.35 -39.00 23.24
C SER A 8 38.64 -38.79 21.72
N THR A 9 39.55 -39.58 21.13
CA THR A 9 40.16 -39.45 19.80
C THR A 9 39.94 -40.66 18.86
N VAL A 10 40.18 -40.47 17.55
CA VAL A 10 41.04 -41.25 16.60
C VAL A 10 41.03 -40.46 15.27
N ALA A 11 42.09 -40.02 14.57
CA ALA A 11 43.54 -40.30 14.51
C ALA A 11 44.00 -41.27 13.39
N ALA A 12 44.19 -40.76 12.16
CA ALA A 12 45.09 -41.31 11.14
C ALA A 12 45.43 -40.26 10.05
N GLU A 13 46.73 -40.04 9.79
CA GLU A 13 47.29 -39.37 8.60
C GLU A 13 47.82 -40.44 7.60
N PRO A 14 48.64 -40.09 6.59
CA PRO A 14 48.34 -39.29 5.39
C PRO A 14 48.59 -40.14 4.11
N HIS A 15 48.56 -39.53 2.91
CA HIS A 15 49.64 -39.71 1.92
C HIS A 15 49.55 -38.66 0.79
N SER A 16 50.70 -38.34 0.20
CA SER A 16 50.89 -37.38 -0.90
C SER A 16 50.59 -37.97 -2.28
N ASN A 17 50.28 -37.12 -3.26
CA ASN A 17 50.97 -37.07 -4.56
C ASN A 17 50.55 -35.87 -5.44
N LEU A 18 51.54 -35.09 -5.87
CA LEU A 18 51.63 -34.40 -7.16
C LEU A 18 52.34 -35.38 -8.15
N PRO A 19 52.28 -35.24 -9.50
CA PRO A 19 52.56 -33.96 -10.20
C PRO A 19 51.88 -33.69 -11.58
N GLU A 20 51.98 -32.42 -12.01
CA GLU A 20 52.38 -31.92 -13.36
C GLU A 20 51.61 -32.22 -14.69
N HIS A 21 51.46 -31.14 -15.49
CA HIS A 21 51.57 -31.02 -16.98
C HIS A 21 50.56 -31.80 -17.90
N GLU A 22 50.08 -31.33 -19.07
CA GLU A 22 50.31 -30.09 -19.86
C GLU A 22 49.26 -29.90 -21.00
N ASN A 23 49.37 -28.80 -21.77
CA ASN A 23 48.95 -28.57 -23.17
C ASN A 23 47.44 -28.35 -23.53
N ASP A 24 47.08 -27.07 -23.64
CA ASP A 24 46.84 -26.31 -24.89
C ASP A 24 45.89 -26.79 -26.02
N ASP A 25 45.21 -25.77 -26.56
CA ASP A 25 44.67 -25.58 -27.93
C ASP A 25 43.50 -26.45 -28.44
N MET A 26 42.36 -25.80 -28.75
CA MET A 26 41.86 -25.63 -30.13
C MET A 26 40.47 -24.95 -30.23
N GLY A 27 40.47 -23.67 -30.64
CA GLY A 27 39.71 -23.17 -31.80
C GLY A 27 38.17 -23.01 -31.83
N SER A 28 37.74 -21.79 -32.22
CA SER A 28 36.42 -21.43 -32.79
C SER A 28 35.18 -21.46 -31.86
N LEU A 29 34.09 -20.72 -32.13
CA LEU A 29 33.68 -19.96 -33.32
C LEU A 29 32.91 -18.67 -32.91
N PHE A 30 32.83 -17.67 -33.80
CA PHE A 30 32.04 -16.42 -33.67
C PHE A 30 32.50 -15.37 -32.64
N GLU A 31 33.61 -14.68 -32.94
CA GLU A 31 33.85 -13.31 -32.46
C GLU A 31 34.35 -12.49 -33.66
N GLY A 32 33.61 -11.48 -34.10
CA GLY A 32 34.05 -10.60 -35.19
C GLY A 32 32.99 -10.12 -36.18
N MET A 33 32.49 -8.90 -35.95
CA MET A 33 32.20 -7.89 -36.99
C MET A 33 32.18 -6.50 -36.31
N VAL A 34 33.16 -5.62 -36.59
CA VAL A 34 33.07 -4.49 -37.56
C VAL A 34 32.50 -3.19 -36.91
N LEU A 35 33.14 -2.01 -36.88
CA LEU A 35 34.44 -1.51 -37.44
C LEU A 35 34.90 -0.19 -36.77
N PHE A 36 36.23 0.09 -36.81
CA PHE A 36 36.95 1.40 -36.71
C PHE A 36 36.66 2.33 -35.50
N THR A 37 37.61 3.10 -34.92
CA THR A 37 38.80 3.80 -35.48
C THR A 37 40.03 3.78 -34.54
N THR A 38 41.15 4.37 -35.01
CA THR A 38 42.47 4.52 -34.35
C THR A 38 43.14 5.83 -34.86
N PRO A 39 44.37 6.27 -34.45
CA PRO A 39 45.27 5.92 -33.33
C PRO A 39 45.89 7.17 -32.60
N VAL A 40 46.97 6.97 -31.81
CA VAL A 40 48.07 7.95 -31.43
C VAL A 40 47.78 8.97 -30.31
N HIS A 41 48.70 9.37 -29.42
CA HIS A 41 49.78 8.69 -28.64
C HIS A 41 50.34 9.68 -27.57
N THR A 42 51.31 9.22 -26.77
CA THR A 42 52.23 9.90 -25.81
C THR A 42 52.73 11.32 -26.18
N ASP A 43 53.25 12.20 -25.29
CA ASP A 43 54.14 12.12 -24.11
C ASP A 43 53.87 13.29 -23.11
N SER A 44 54.24 13.41 -21.82
CA SER A 44 55.26 12.86 -20.87
C SER A 44 56.36 13.87 -20.44
N ASN A 45 56.48 14.11 -19.10
CA ASN A 45 57.50 14.90 -18.36
C ASN A 45 57.68 16.41 -18.72
N SER A 46 58.27 17.30 -17.89
CA SER A 46 59.31 17.14 -16.85
C SER A 46 59.28 18.22 -15.74
N ILE A 47 60.14 18.08 -14.72
CA ILE A 47 60.39 18.99 -13.58
C ILE A 47 61.51 19.99 -13.91
N SER A 48 61.48 21.19 -13.31
CA SER A 48 62.67 22.04 -13.14
C SER A 48 62.58 22.87 -11.85
N ASP A 49 63.69 22.97 -11.12
CA ASP A 49 63.85 23.69 -9.85
C ASP A 49 64.86 24.85 -10.00
N ASP A 50 65.07 25.60 -8.91
CA ASP A 50 66.32 26.32 -8.54
C ASP A 50 66.56 27.82 -8.92
N GLN A 51 67.31 28.48 -8.02
CA GLN A 51 68.03 29.77 -8.04
C GLN A 51 67.31 31.14 -8.26
N ASN A 52 67.02 31.80 -7.13
CA ASN A 52 67.83 32.93 -6.61
C ASN A 52 67.99 34.24 -7.44
N GLN A 53 67.40 35.34 -6.93
CA GLN A 53 68.11 36.63 -6.84
C GLN A 53 67.51 37.55 -5.76
N GLY A 54 68.36 38.09 -4.87
CA GLY A 54 67.94 39.05 -3.83
C GLY A 54 68.64 40.41 -3.98
N LYS A 55 68.02 41.49 -3.48
CA LYS A 55 68.68 42.80 -3.37
C LYS A 55 68.20 43.61 -2.16
N ARG A 56 69.16 43.96 -1.28
CA ARG A 56 68.98 44.96 -0.20
C ARG A 56 68.93 46.38 -0.79
N VAL A 57 68.12 47.25 -0.17
CA VAL A 57 68.56 48.57 0.34
C VAL A 57 67.84 48.79 1.69
N SER A 58 68.50 49.49 2.62
CA SER A 58 68.05 49.73 4.00
C SER A 58 68.01 51.22 4.32
N HIS A 59 67.07 51.63 5.16
CA HIS A 59 67.12 52.75 6.13
C HIS A 59 65.92 52.52 7.08
N ASP A 60 66.02 52.46 8.41
CA ASP A 60 66.76 53.24 9.42
C ASP A 60 66.32 54.71 9.50
N ALA A 61 65.91 55.28 10.65
CA ALA A 61 65.59 54.69 11.96
C ALA A 61 64.83 55.70 12.86
N ASP A 62 64.13 55.16 13.87
CA ASP A 62 63.94 55.69 15.23
C ASP A 62 63.27 57.06 15.56
N ALA A 63 62.76 57.06 16.81
CA ALA A 63 62.38 58.17 17.69
C ALA A 63 61.16 59.05 17.33
N ALA A 64 60.34 59.56 18.26
CA ALA A 64 59.78 59.12 19.56
C ALA A 64 59.28 60.37 20.33
N ALA A 65 58.29 60.17 21.20
CA ALA A 65 57.93 61.03 22.34
C ALA A 65 57.34 62.45 22.11
N ALA A 66 56.01 62.50 22.35
CA ALA A 66 55.36 63.34 23.38
C ALA A 66 54.87 64.77 23.08
N ALA A 67 53.76 65.08 23.77
CA ALA A 67 53.07 66.36 23.98
C ALA A 67 52.42 67.04 22.73
N ALA A 68 51.36 67.84 22.87
CA ALA A 68 50.24 67.87 23.84
C ALA A 68 49.20 68.91 23.37
N ASP A 69 47.95 68.74 23.81
CA ASP A 69 46.94 69.81 24.07
C ASP A 69 46.18 70.49 22.90
N SER A 70 44.92 70.81 23.22
CA SER A 70 44.05 71.91 22.75
C SER A 70 43.40 71.93 21.35
N LEU A 71 42.11 71.54 21.39
CA LEU A 71 40.94 72.36 21.02
C LEU A 71 40.47 72.51 19.56
N SER A 72 39.20 72.11 19.39
CA SER A 72 38.10 72.83 18.71
C SER A 72 37.91 72.78 17.18
N GLN A 73 36.89 71.98 16.83
CA GLN A 73 35.69 72.39 16.06
C GLN A 73 35.73 72.57 14.53
N LEU A 74 34.58 72.19 13.93
CA LEU A 74 34.02 72.54 12.61
C LEU A 74 34.53 71.80 11.34
N SER A 75 33.83 70.69 11.05
CA SER A 75 33.00 70.50 9.83
C SER A 75 33.62 70.29 8.44
N SER A 76 33.17 69.19 7.79
CA SER A 76 32.40 69.14 6.52
C SER A 76 32.89 68.14 5.45
N SER A 77 31.97 67.77 4.54
CA SER A 77 32.03 66.67 3.55
C SER A 77 32.04 65.24 4.15
N SER A 78 31.44 64.22 3.53
CA SER A 78 30.82 64.10 2.18
C SER A 78 29.30 63.75 2.19
N LEU A 79 28.69 63.60 1.01
CA LEU A 79 27.23 63.50 0.79
C LEU A 79 26.63 62.06 0.95
N PRO A 80 25.29 61.95 1.11
CA PRO A 80 24.56 60.68 1.17
C PRO A 80 24.03 60.18 -0.19
N LEU A 81 23.81 58.86 -0.27
CA LEU A 81 23.06 58.06 -1.25
C LEU A 81 22.65 56.76 -0.52
N ASP A 82 21.52 56.08 -0.75
CA ASP A 82 20.24 56.43 -1.40
C ASP A 82 19.19 55.40 -0.90
N GLU A 83 18.35 55.77 0.06
CA GLU A 83 17.55 54.84 0.89
C GLU A 83 16.03 55.06 0.69
N ASP A 84 15.52 54.81 -0.51
CA ASP A 84 14.09 54.97 -0.85
C ASP A 84 13.49 53.73 -1.52
N LEU A 85 13.65 52.56 -0.88
CA LEU A 85 13.20 51.24 -1.38
C LEU A 85 12.02 50.62 -0.61
N PHE A 86 11.48 51.30 0.41
CA PHE A 86 10.36 50.80 1.24
C PHE A 86 9.18 51.78 1.36
N SER A 87 9.10 52.76 0.46
CA SER A 87 8.10 53.85 0.48
C SER A 87 6.78 53.52 -0.24
N ASP A 88 6.29 52.27 -0.18
CA ASP A 88 4.90 51.95 -0.58
C ASP A 88 4.29 50.78 0.21
N LEU A 89 3.58 51.10 1.29
CA LEU A 89 2.50 50.27 1.86
C LEU A 89 1.63 51.08 2.86
N SER A 90 1.19 52.28 2.46
CA SER A 90 0.38 53.15 3.34
C SER A 90 -1.08 52.68 3.44
N LEU A 91 -1.57 52.53 4.68
CA LEU A 91 -2.90 52.00 5.03
C LEU A 91 -4.04 52.92 4.56
N ILE A 92 -5.11 52.32 4.01
CA ILE A 92 -6.43 52.95 3.93
C ILE A 92 -7.22 52.59 5.20
N VAL A 93 -7.40 53.56 6.09
CA VAL A 93 -8.30 53.46 7.26
C VAL A 93 -9.47 54.41 7.06
N ALA A 94 -10.69 53.89 7.20
CA ALA A 94 -11.91 54.69 7.34
C ALA A 94 -12.43 54.63 8.78
N ALA A 95 -13.14 55.69 9.20
CA ALA A 95 -13.44 56.00 10.60
C ALA A 95 -14.62 55.17 11.20
N PRO A 96 -14.78 55.11 12.54
CA PRO A 96 -15.74 54.24 13.22
C PRO A 96 -17.13 54.89 13.44
N ASP A 97 -18.09 54.10 13.92
CA ASP A 97 -19.41 54.53 14.43
C ASP A 97 -19.80 53.73 15.71
N ASP A 98 -20.84 54.14 16.43
CA ASP A 98 -20.87 54.11 17.91
C ASP A 98 -21.89 53.15 18.60
N ARG A 99 -21.54 52.65 19.80
CA ARG A 99 -22.39 52.00 20.86
C ARG A 99 -23.03 50.60 20.62
N PRO A 100 -23.65 49.95 21.66
CA PRO A 100 -23.04 49.45 22.90
C PRO A 100 -23.45 47.99 23.28
N PRO A 101 -22.83 47.33 24.28
CA PRO A 101 -23.06 45.89 24.57
C PRO A 101 -23.90 45.57 25.85
N SER A 102 -24.58 44.40 25.89
CA SER A 102 -24.95 43.54 27.06
C SER A 102 -26.18 42.62 26.77
N PRO A 103 -26.46 41.54 27.54
CA PRO A 103 -25.54 40.50 28.07
C PRO A 103 -26.12 39.04 28.01
N LEU A 104 -25.34 38.06 28.49
CA LEU A 104 -25.76 36.74 29.09
C LEU A 104 -26.65 35.76 28.29
N SER A 105 -26.10 34.56 27.98
CA SER A 105 -26.54 33.27 28.59
C SER A 105 -25.87 32.02 27.96
N SER A 106 -25.83 30.92 28.71
CA SER A 106 -25.44 29.56 28.29
C SER A 106 -26.33 28.55 29.06
N PRO A 107 -26.16 27.22 28.95
CA PRO A 107 -25.99 26.36 27.77
C PRO A 107 -27.17 25.35 27.66
N SER A 108 -27.16 24.43 26.67
CA SER A 108 -27.56 23.00 26.82
C SER A 108 -27.61 22.24 25.48
N ALA A 109 -27.62 20.90 25.55
CA ALA A 109 -27.56 19.99 24.40
C ALA A 109 -28.92 19.38 24.00
N SER A 110 -29.06 18.98 22.74
CA SER A 110 -29.59 17.66 22.34
C SER A 110 -29.51 17.43 20.81
N SER A 111 -29.39 16.15 20.42
CA SER A 111 -29.54 15.64 19.05
C SER A 111 -30.83 14.78 18.97
N PRO A 112 -31.21 14.12 17.85
CA PRO A 112 -30.86 14.31 16.44
C PRO A 112 -32.10 14.27 15.48
N ALA A 113 -31.84 14.22 14.16
CA ALA A 113 -32.58 13.46 13.13
C ALA A 113 -33.99 13.87 12.59
N ALA A 114 -33.98 14.16 11.27
CA ALA A 114 -34.83 13.58 10.21
C ALA A 114 -36.24 14.12 9.82
N SER A 115 -36.47 14.09 8.50
CA SER A 115 -37.74 14.11 7.71
C SER A 115 -38.61 15.39 7.59
N HIS A 116 -38.53 15.99 6.39
CA HIS A 116 -39.59 16.45 5.46
C HIS A 116 -41.10 16.37 5.84
N PRO A 117 -41.98 17.27 5.31
CA PRO A 117 -42.04 17.59 3.85
C PRO A 117 -42.37 19.03 3.37
N GLN A 118 -42.25 19.20 2.04
CA GLN A 118 -42.71 20.28 1.14
C GLN A 118 -44.26 20.24 0.92
N PRO A 119 -44.97 21.19 0.23
CA PRO A 119 -44.58 22.11 -0.87
C PRO A 119 -45.08 23.58 -0.71
N HIS A 120 -45.08 24.55 -1.66
CA HIS A 120 -45.50 24.57 -3.08
C HIS A 120 -45.26 25.93 -3.80
N LEU A 121 -45.53 25.97 -5.12
CA LEU A 121 -45.57 27.13 -6.08
C LEU A 121 -44.24 27.62 -6.72
N SER A 122 -44.29 28.30 -7.89
CA SER A 122 -44.36 27.70 -9.25
C SER A 122 -44.42 28.74 -10.41
N THR A 123 -43.82 28.41 -11.57
CA THR A 123 -44.19 28.74 -12.99
C THR A 123 -43.25 29.57 -13.90
N ARG A 124 -43.29 29.21 -15.21
CA ARG A 124 -42.84 29.90 -16.47
C ARG A 124 -41.32 29.84 -16.77
N LYS A 125 -40.83 29.15 -17.83
CA LYS A 125 -40.97 29.31 -19.32
C LYS A 125 -40.01 30.40 -19.88
N LYS A 126 -39.30 30.25 -21.01
CA LYS A 126 -39.70 29.66 -22.32
C LYS A 126 -38.49 29.23 -23.21
N ARG A 127 -38.72 28.38 -24.23
CA ARG A 127 -37.73 27.84 -25.23
C ARG A 127 -37.38 28.78 -26.40
N ARG A 128 -36.20 28.59 -27.02
CA ARG A 128 -36.02 28.20 -28.46
C ARG A 128 -34.61 27.61 -28.73
N ALA A 129 -34.32 27.10 -29.94
CA ALA A 129 -33.14 26.28 -30.23
C ALA A 129 -32.66 26.33 -31.70
N ALA A 130 -31.35 26.16 -31.90
CA ALA A 130 -30.61 25.70 -33.09
C ALA A 130 -29.10 25.56 -32.68
N GLY A 131 -28.22 24.76 -33.29
CA GLY A 131 -28.43 23.73 -34.32
C GLY A 131 -27.32 23.71 -35.39
N LEU A 132 -26.29 22.86 -35.26
CA LEU A 132 -25.32 22.58 -36.33
C LEU A 132 -24.68 21.18 -36.19
N ARG A 133 -24.13 20.64 -37.29
CA ARG A 133 -23.50 19.31 -37.44
C ARG A 133 -22.54 19.34 -38.65
N ILE A 134 -21.81 18.24 -38.88
CA ILE A 134 -20.88 17.96 -40.02
C ILE A 134 -19.47 18.57 -39.79
N GLY A 135 -18.36 17.84 -40.02
CA GLY A 135 -18.23 16.40 -40.33
C GLY A 135 -16.81 15.91 -40.68
N TYR A 136 -16.66 14.58 -40.65
CA TYR A 136 -15.67 13.66 -41.26
C TYR A 136 -14.25 14.11 -41.70
N GLY A 137 -13.26 13.28 -41.32
CA GLY A 137 -11.96 13.08 -41.98
C GLY A 137 -11.41 11.68 -41.63
N ARG A 138 -10.60 11.06 -42.51
CA ARG A 138 -10.09 9.68 -42.32
C ARG A 138 -8.79 9.45 -43.12
N ASP A 139 -8.03 8.42 -42.71
CA ASP A 139 -6.86 7.83 -43.39
C ASP A 139 -5.62 8.77 -43.47
N ARG A 140 -4.35 8.30 -43.48
CA ARG A 140 -3.76 6.95 -43.43
C ARG A 140 -2.27 7.05 -43.02
N ASP A 141 -1.68 5.99 -42.45
CA ASP A 141 -0.43 5.36 -42.94
C ASP A 141 0.04 4.18 -42.08
N GLY A 142 0.79 3.24 -42.69
CA GLY A 142 1.31 2.03 -42.06
C GLY A 142 1.59 0.90 -43.07
N PRO A 143 2.85 0.42 -43.23
CA PRO A 143 3.22 -0.55 -44.26
C PRO A 143 3.08 -2.03 -43.85
N GLN A 144 2.92 -2.90 -44.85
CA GLN A 144 2.95 -4.37 -44.77
C GLN A 144 3.96 -4.90 -45.81
N PRO A 145 4.57 -6.09 -45.65
CA PRO A 145 4.19 -7.29 -46.47
C PRO A 145 4.56 -8.65 -45.77
N PRO A 146 4.63 -9.84 -46.41
CA PRO A 146 3.92 -10.38 -47.60
C PRO A 146 3.28 -11.81 -47.45
N SER A 147 2.13 -12.01 -48.10
CA SER A 147 1.78 -13.10 -49.06
C SER A 147 1.98 -14.62 -48.79
N ARG A 148 0.85 -15.38 -48.84
CA ARG A 148 0.55 -16.49 -49.80
C ARG A 148 -0.96 -16.87 -49.72
N GLN A 149 -1.78 -16.74 -50.78
CA GLN A 149 -2.01 -17.66 -51.92
C GLN A 149 -2.74 -19.00 -51.61
N GLN A 150 -4.07 -19.06 -51.80
CA GLN A 150 -4.74 -19.77 -52.93
C GLN A 150 -6.30 -19.60 -52.91
N LEU A 151 -7.04 -20.30 -53.77
CA LEU A 151 -8.40 -19.98 -54.29
C LEU A 151 -9.21 -21.30 -54.57
N PRO A 152 -10.50 -21.30 -55.00
CA PRO A 152 -11.74 -21.07 -54.25
C PRO A 152 -12.73 -22.28 -54.18
N ASP A 153 -13.88 -22.05 -53.49
CA ASP A 153 -15.28 -22.54 -53.68
C ASP A 153 -15.67 -23.28 -55.00
N PRO A 154 -16.78 -24.10 -55.07
CA PRO A 154 -18.13 -23.63 -54.68
C PRO A 154 -19.29 -24.63 -54.29
N ASN A 155 -20.42 -24.02 -53.86
CA ASN A 155 -21.85 -24.33 -54.17
C ASN A 155 -22.75 -25.28 -53.32
N HIS A 156 -23.83 -24.67 -52.78
CA HIS A 156 -25.27 -25.04 -52.78
C HIS A 156 -25.72 -26.51 -52.49
N HIS A 157 -26.72 -26.75 -51.63
CA HIS A 157 -28.14 -26.39 -51.88
C HIS A 157 -28.99 -26.25 -50.58
N SER A 158 -30.33 -26.15 -50.70
CA SER A 158 -31.27 -25.75 -49.64
C SER A 158 -32.60 -26.54 -49.72
N LEU A 159 -33.62 -26.12 -48.95
CA LEU A 159 -34.98 -26.67 -48.72
C LEU A 159 -35.08 -27.75 -47.62
N GLN A 160 -36.14 -27.90 -46.81
CA GLN A 160 -37.28 -27.10 -46.28
C GLN A 160 -38.50 -28.02 -46.06
N SER A 161 -39.01 -28.14 -44.83
CA SER A 161 -40.40 -28.58 -44.53
C SER A 161 -40.78 -28.25 -43.07
N LYS A 162 -42.03 -28.56 -42.65
CA LYS A 162 -42.71 -27.94 -41.47
C LYS A 162 -43.49 -28.95 -40.58
N PRO A 163 -43.87 -28.58 -39.33
CA PRO A 163 -44.53 -29.44 -38.35
C PRO A 163 -46.08 -29.39 -38.38
N PRO A 164 -46.74 -30.33 -37.65
CA PRO A 164 -47.86 -29.99 -36.73
C PRO A 164 -47.88 -30.81 -35.41
N THR A 165 -48.78 -30.64 -34.42
CA THR A 165 -49.21 -29.43 -33.65
C THR A 165 -50.32 -29.79 -32.61
N PHE A 166 -50.29 -29.21 -31.39
CA PHE A 166 -51.38 -29.12 -30.36
C PHE A 166 -51.85 -30.41 -29.61
N PRO A 167 -52.64 -30.32 -28.50
CA PRO A 167 -52.66 -29.33 -27.38
C PRO A 167 -52.99 -29.88 -25.93
N VAL A 168 -52.85 -29.04 -24.87
CA VAL A 168 -53.79 -28.89 -23.67
C VAL A 168 -54.03 -30.10 -22.71
N ALA A 169 -54.13 -30.01 -21.37
CA ALA A 169 -54.05 -28.92 -20.37
C ALA A 169 -53.89 -29.41 -18.89
N TYR A 170 -53.56 -28.47 -17.98
CA TYR A 170 -53.83 -28.35 -16.53
C TYR A 170 -54.24 -29.57 -15.65
N TYR A 171 -53.65 -29.64 -14.43
CA TYR A 171 -54.32 -29.24 -13.17
C TYR A 171 -53.32 -28.95 -12.02
N HIS A 172 -53.78 -28.21 -11.00
CA HIS A 172 -53.12 -27.99 -9.69
C HIS A 172 -53.41 -29.20 -8.75
N THR A 173 -52.83 -29.42 -7.55
CA THR A 173 -52.63 -28.48 -6.41
C THR A 173 -51.52 -28.87 -5.41
N SER A 174 -50.69 -27.88 -5.07
CA SER A 174 -50.43 -27.35 -3.72
C SER A 174 -50.38 -28.24 -2.46
N ASN A 175 -49.27 -28.10 -1.71
CA ASN A 175 -49.21 -27.85 -0.25
C ASN A 175 -49.61 -29.00 0.75
N THR A 176 -49.16 -29.03 2.02
CA THR A 176 -48.31 -28.09 2.81
C THR A 176 -47.54 -28.81 3.94
N ASN A 177 -46.29 -28.39 4.19
CA ASN A 177 -45.62 -28.05 5.47
C ASN A 177 -45.71 -28.90 6.77
N VAL A 178 -44.73 -28.60 7.65
CA VAL A 178 -44.65 -28.81 9.11
C VAL A 178 -44.17 -30.21 9.59
N ALA A 179 -43.33 -30.31 10.63
CA ALA A 179 -41.93 -29.91 10.79
C ALA A 179 -41.44 -30.20 12.24
N VAL A 180 -40.13 -30.05 12.49
CA VAL A 180 -39.47 -29.92 13.82
C VAL A 180 -39.61 -31.09 14.81
N ALA A 181 -38.52 -31.86 14.94
CA ALA A 181 -37.93 -32.23 16.24
C ALA A 181 -36.41 -32.47 16.03
N ALA A 182 -35.60 -32.43 17.09
CA ALA A 182 -34.14 -32.45 17.00
C ALA A 182 -33.48 -33.30 18.11
N HIS A 183 -32.14 -33.34 18.08
CA HIS A 183 -31.20 -33.96 19.05
C HIS A 183 -30.94 -35.47 18.96
N GLN A 184 -29.82 -35.77 18.30
CA GLN A 184 -28.59 -36.37 18.88
C GLN A 184 -28.55 -37.80 19.46
N ASP A 185 -27.38 -38.40 19.17
CA ASP A 185 -26.64 -39.42 19.93
C ASP A 185 -26.98 -40.91 19.72
N GLY A 186 -26.02 -41.78 20.07
CA GLY A 186 -26.18 -43.23 20.13
C GLY A 186 -25.88 -43.99 18.82
N GLY A 187 -24.63 -44.00 18.35
CA GLY A 187 -24.22 -44.85 17.23
C GLY A 187 -23.96 -46.31 17.64
N HIS A 188 -24.46 -47.27 16.86
CA HIS A 188 -23.91 -48.63 16.72
C HIS A 188 -24.33 -49.23 15.38
N GLN A 189 -23.39 -49.80 14.62
CA GLN A 189 -23.72 -50.79 13.59
C GLN A 189 -24.00 -52.13 14.25
N ILE A 190 -24.84 -53.00 13.65
CA ILE A 190 -24.49 -54.40 13.32
C ILE A 190 -25.66 -55.15 12.66
N ARG A 191 -25.40 -55.76 11.48
CA ARG A 191 -26.07 -56.97 10.91
C ARG A 191 -27.59 -56.89 10.56
N VAL A 192 -28.15 -57.73 9.67
CA VAL A 192 -27.59 -58.70 8.70
C VAL A 192 -28.50 -58.84 7.46
N HIS A 193 -28.02 -59.61 6.47
CA HIS A 193 -28.72 -60.19 5.31
C HIS A 193 -30.03 -60.99 5.67
N LEU A 194 -30.75 -61.72 4.80
CA LEU A 194 -30.41 -62.38 3.52
C LEU A 194 -31.69 -62.78 2.73
N ALA A 195 -31.50 -63.29 1.52
CA ALA A 195 -32.31 -64.34 0.88
C ALA A 195 -33.77 -64.03 0.45
N THR A 196 -33.94 -63.73 -0.84
CA THR A 196 -34.52 -64.66 -1.85
C THR A 196 -35.01 -66.02 -1.28
N GLN A 197 -36.13 -66.63 -1.67
CA GLN A 197 -36.57 -66.88 -3.05
C GLN A 197 -37.98 -67.54 -3.12
N GLN A 198 -38.77 -67.13 -4.12
CA GLN A 198 -39.78 -67.90 -4.87
C GLN A 198 -41.03 -68.59 -4.26
N HIS A 199 -42.13 -68.32 -4.97
CA HIS A 199 -43.27 -69.19 -5.32
C HIS A 199 -44.37 -69.55 -4.30
N SER A 200 -45.52 -69.88 -4.88
CA SER A 200 -46.90 -69.87 -4.37
C SER A 200 -47.66 -71.07 -4.99
N PRO A 201 -48.99 -71.30 -4.80
CA PRO A 201 -50.02 -70.71 -3.91
C PRO A 201 -50.79 -71.84 -3.14
N PRO A 202 -52.12 -71.80 -2.83
CA PRO A 202 -53.01 -70.78 -2.24
C PRO A 202 -53.77 -71.25 -0.95
N HIS A 203 -54.65 -70.37 -0.42
CA HIS A 203 -55.85 -70.65 0.42
C HIS A 203 -55.74 -71.00 1.94
N SER A 204 -56.07 -69.98 2.75
CA SER A 204 -57.14 -69.98 3.79
C SER A 204 -56.97 -70.64 5.18
N ALA A 205 -57.55 -69.94 6.18
CA ALA A 205 -58.08 -70.43 7.47
C ALA A 205 -57.12 -70.95 8.59
N ALA A 206 -56.63 -70.01 9.40
CA ALA A 206 -56.75 -69.95 10.88
C ALA A 206 -56.29 -71.10 11.82
N SER A 207 -55.51 -70.68 12.84
CA SER A 207 -55.52 -71.12 14.26
C SER A 207 -54.74 -72.37 14.76
N THR A 208 -53.55 -72.08 15.31
CA THR A 208 -53.22 -72.25 16.75
C THR A 208 -52.72 -73.61 17.34
N THR A 209 -51.66 -73.50 18.16
CA THR A 209 -51.12 -74.40 19.23
C THR A 209 -50.26 -75.66 18.93
N CYS A 210 -48.93 -75.45 18.98
CA CYS A 210 -47.96 -76.00 19.97
C CYS A 210 -47.47 -77.47 20.02
N SER A 211 -46.13 -77.61 19.90
CA SER A 211 -45.21 -78.58 20.57
C SER A 211 -45.19 -80.05 20.04
N ARG A 212 -44.13 -80.88 20.22
CA ARG A 212 -42.97 -80.87 21.14
C ARG A 212 -41.83 -81.85 20.68
N GLU A 213 -40.54 -81.48 20.82
CA GLU A 213 -39.31 -82.34 21.03
C GLU A 213 -38.93 -83.47 20.02
N ALA A 214 -37.70 -84.01 19.91
CA ALA A 214 -36.32 -83.65 20.36
C ALA A 214 -35.24 -84.53 19.62
N ASP A 215 -33.99 -84.48 20.11
CA ASP A 215 -32.82 -85.39 19.89
C ASP A 215 -31.97 -85.27 18.59
N ILE A 216 -30.63 -85.49 18.58
CA ILE A 216 -29.52 -85.19 19.52
C ILE A 216 -28.15 -85.43 18.80
N GLN A 217 -27.18 -84.49 18.89
CA GLN A 217 -25.68 -84.58 18.90
C GLN A 217 -24.94 -85.45 17.81
N GLN A 218 -23.61 -85.45 17.56
CA GLN A 218 -22.35 -84.69 17.84
C GLN A 218 -21.42 -84.93 16.59
N LEU A 219 -20.18 -84.47 16.32
CA LEU A 219 -19.03 -83.80 16.97
C LEU A 219 -18.66 -82.52 16.12
N GLU A 220 -17.73 -81.59 16.40
CA GLU A 220 -16.38 -81.53 17.04
C GLU A 220 -15.18 -82.02 16.18
N GLU A 221 -14.01 -81.34 16.09
CA GLU A 221 -13.64 -79.92 16.36
C GLU A 221 -12.19 -79.59 15.85
N ASN A 222 -11.89 -78.30 15.57
CA ASN A 222 -10.65 -77.51 15.84
C ASN A 222 -9.22 -78.01 15.40
N GLU A 223 -8.12 -77.22 15.37
CA GLU A 223 -7.85 -75.80 15.75
C GLU A 223 -6.61 -75.20 14.99
N ALA A 224 -6.48 -73.85 14.99
CA ALA A 224 -5.23 -73.04 15.07
C ALA A 224 -4.17 -73.06 13.90
N LYS A 225 -3.37 -72.02 13.61
CA LYS A 225 -3.23 -70.61 14.11
C LYS A 225 -2.38 -69.72 13.16
N GLN A 226 -2.57 -68.39 13.24
CA GLN A 226 -1.65 -67.30 12.80
C GLN A 226 -1.41 -67.17 11.26
N HIS A 227 -0.99 -66.03 10.69
CA HIS A 227 -0.31 -64.83 11.23
C HIS A 227 -0.80 -63.50 10.56
N ASP A 228 -0.39 -62.34 11.09
CA ASP A 228 -0.73 -60.98 10.62
C ASP A 228 0.25 -60.38 9.58
N GLU A 229 -0.21 -59.29 8.92
CA GLU A 229 0.49 -58.23 8.14
C GLU A 229 1.29 -58.59 6.86
N GLU A 230 0.78 -58.17 5.68
CA GLU A 230 1.54 -57.52 4.58
C GLU A 230 0.59 -57.02 3.44
N GLU A 231 0.95 -55.92 2.75
CA GLU A 231 0.27 -55.45 1.52
C GLU A 231 0.71 -56.23 0.27
N PRO A 232 -0.21 -56.50 -0.68
CA PRO A 232 0.15 -56.73 -2.07
C PRO A 232 -0.33 -55.59 -2.99
N VAL A 233 0.63 -54.73 -3.32
CA VAL A 233 0.75 -53.88 -4.50
C VAL A 233 -0.04 -54.34 -5.75
N LEU A 234 -0.71 -53.37 -6.38
CA LEU A 234 -1.13 -53.29 -7.80
C LEU A 234 -0.96 -54.53 -8.70
N SER A 235 -2.09 -55.07 -9.18
CA SER A 235 -2.13 -55.76 -10.50
C SER A 235 -3.47 -55.54 -11.23
N ASN A 236 -3.69 -54.33 -11.77
CA ASN A 236 -4.79 -54.07 -12.71
C ASN A 236 -4.51 -54.79 -14.05
N HIS A 237 -4.90 -56.06 -14.16
CA HIS A 237 -4.77 -56.85 -15.39
C HIS A 237 -5.64 -56.28 -16.53
N PRO A 238 -5.08 -55.76 -17.63
CA PRO A 238 -5.87 -55.31 -18.80
C PRO A 238 -6.36 -56.49 -19.65
N THR A 239 -5.95 -57.71 -19.29
CA THR A 239 -5.86 -58.88 -20.17
C THR A 239 -7.21 -59.47 -20.56
N GLY A 240 -8.27 -59.25 -19.76
CA GLY A 240 -9.59 -59.82 -19.99
C GLY A 240 -10.28 -59.40 -21.29
N SER A 241 -9.96 -58.22 -21.85
CA SER A 241 -10.51 -57.80 -23.15
C SER A 241 -9.80 -58.49 -24.32
N CYS A 242 -8.46 -58.54 -24.29
CA CYS A 242 -7.65 -59.19 -25.32
C CYS A 242 -7.92 -60.70 -25.37
N GLN A 243 -7.92 -61.36 -24.19
CA GLN A 243 -8.31 -62.76 -24.06
C GLN A 243 -9.71 -63.05 -24.60
N MET A 244 -10.67 -62.13 -24.46
CA MET A 244 -12.02 -62.32 -25.01
C MET A 244 -12.04 -62.27 -26.54
N VAL A 245 -11.16 -61.49 -27.17
CA VAL A 245 -11.02 -61.42 -28.63
C VAL A 245 -10.30 -62.66 -29.17
N GLU A 246 -9.20 -63.08 -28.52
CA GLU A 246 -8.48 -64.32 -28.85
C GLU A 246 -9.38 -65.56 -28.68
N PHE A 247 -10.13 -65.64 -27.57
CA PHE A 247 -11.08 -66.71 -27.30
C PHE A 247 -12.18 -66.77 -28.36
N ARG A 248 -12.80 -65.63 -28.71
CA ARG A 248 -13.79 -65.56 -29.80
C ARG A 248 -13.21 -65.92 -31.16
N PHE A 249 -11.94 -65.62 -31.43
CA PHE A 249 -11.28 -66.06 -32.65
C PHE A 249 -11.15 -67.58 -32.71
N GLU A 250 -10.76 -68.23 -31.61
CA GLU A 250 -10.69 -69.69 -31.52
C GLU A 250 -12.09 -70.35 -31.53
N GLU A 251 -13.13 -69.74 -30.94
CA GLU A 251 -14.53 -70.18 -31.10
C GLU A 251 -14.98 -70.14 -32.57
N ILE A 252 -14.68 -69.05 -33.29
CA ILE A 252 -14.99 -68.91 -34.71
C ILE A 252 -14.22 -69.96 -35.54
N LYS A 253 -12.92 -70.11 -35.29
CA LYS A 253 -12.01 -71.04 -35.97
C LYS A 253 -12.40 -72.51 -35.75
N THR A 254 -12.78 -72.89 -34.53
CA THR A 254 -13.28 -74.24 -34.22
C THR A 254 -14.63 -74.51 -34.88
N CYS A 255 -15.59 -73.57 -34.79
CA CYS A 255 -16.89 -73.67 -35.46
C CYS A 255 -16.76 -73.82 -36.99
N MET A 256 -15.93 -72.99 -37.63
CA MET A 256 -15.64 -73.07 -39.07
C MET A 256 -15.01 -74.41 -39.45
N THR A 257 -13.96 -74.84 -38.74
CA THR A 257 -13.26 -76.09 -39.09
C THR A 257 -14.14 -77.32 -38.90
N GLU A 258 -15.02 -77.35 -37.90
CA GLU A 258 -15.99 -78.43 -37.73
C GLU A 258 -17.07 -78.44 -38.84
N LYS A 259 -17.67 -77.29 -39.16
CA LYS A 259 -18.68 -77.17 -40.24
C LYS A 259 -18.10 -77.59 -41.60
N LEU A 260 -16.94 -77.06 -41.96
CA LEU A 260 -16.27 -77.35 -43.24
C LEU A 260 -15.81 -78.81 -43.33
N LYS A 261 -15.37 -79.41 -42.22
CA LYS A 261 -15.06 -80.85 -42.16
C LYS A 261 -16.29 -81.69 -42.46
N LYS A 262 -17.41 -81.49 -41.74
CA LYS A 262 -18.67 -82.24 -41.93
C LYS A 262 -19.17 -82.16 -43.38
N ALA A 263 -19.16 -80.97 -43.99
CA ALA A 263 -19.59 -80.78 -45.37
C ALA A 263 -18.71 -81.55 -46.37
N ARG A 264 -17.38 -81.47 -46.23
CA ARG A 264 -16.41 -82.17 -47.10
C ARG A 264 -16.47 -83.69 -46.94
N GLU A 265 -16.70 -84.18 -45.72
CA GLU A 265 -16.90 -85.60 -45.44
C GLU A 265 -18.19 -86.13 -46.11
N ALA A 266 -19.29 -85.37 -46.05
CA ALA A 266 -20.54 -85.72 -46.74
C ALA A 266 -20.37 -85.77 -48.28
N VAL A 267 -19.74 -84.75 -48.88
CA VAL A 267 -19.43 -84.72 -50.32
C VAL A 267 -18.51 -85.88 -50.73
N SER A 268 -17.51 -86.20 -49.91
CA SER A 268 -16.59 -87.34 -50.14
C SER A 268 -17.33 -88.69 -50.12
N PHE A 269 -18.15 -88.92 -49.09
CA PHE A 269 -18.97 -90.12 -48.95
C PHE A 269 -19.95 -90.30 -50.12
N LEU A 270 -20.70 -89.25 -50.46
CA LEU A 270 -21.64 -89.28 -51.59
C LEU A 270 -20.91 -89.42 -52.94
N SER A 271 -19.69 -88.89 -53.08
CA SER A 271 -18.86 -89.06 -54.28
C SER A 271 -18.41 -90.52 -54.46
N ALA A 272 -18.14 -91.25 -53.37
CA ALA A 272 -17.88 -92.69 -53.40
C ALA A 272 -19.17 -93.47 -53.75
N ALA A 273 -20.25 -93.25 -53.00
CA ALA A 273 -21.52 -93.97 -53.19
C ALA A 273 -22.11 -93.77 -54.60
N ARG A 274 -22.04 -92.55 -55.15
CA ARG A 274 -22.45 -92.23 -56.53
C ARG A 274 -21.63 -93.02 -57.56
N LYS A 275 -20.31 -93.16 -57.38
CA LYS A 275 -19.46 -93.97 -58.28
C LYS A 275 -19.86 -95.44 -58.26
N ASP A 276 -20.25 -95.97 -57.10
CA ASP A 276 -20.72 -97.35 -56.97
C ASP A 276 -22.13 -97.56 -57.54
N SER A 277 -23.05 -96.61 -57.37
CA SER A 277 -24.35 -96.65 -58.06
C SER A 277 -24.18 -96.60 -59.59
N ILE A 278 -23.32 -95.74 -60.12
CA ILE A 278 -22.98 -95.69 -61.55
C ILE A 278 -22.37 -97.02 -62.03
N ARG A 279 -21.56 -97.71 -61.19
CA ARG A 279 -21.05 -99.07 -61.49
C ARG A 279 -22.18 -100.10 -61.51
N LYS A 280 -23.10 -100.10 -60.53
CA LYS A 280 -24.29 -100.97 -60.51
C LYS A 280 -25.12 -100.80 -61.78
N ARG A 281 -25.49 -99.56 -62.13
CA ARG A 281 -26.31 -99.23 -63.30
C ARG A 281 -25.68 -99.70 -64.61
N ARG A 282 -24.36 -99.49 -64.78
CA ARG A 282 -23.61 -100.02 -65.93
C ARG A 282 -23.66 -101.56 -66.01
N LYS A 283 -23.58 -102.24 -64.85
CA LYS A 283 -23.70 -103.71 -64.78
C LYS A 283 -25.11 -104.18 -65.12
N ALA A 284 -26.15 -103.55 -64.57
CA ALA A 284 -27.54 -103.86 -64.87
C ALA A 284 -27.86 -103.67 -66.35
N ALA A 285 -27.42 -102.57 -66.97
CA ALA A 285 -27.57 -102.33 -68.41
C ALA A 285 -26.85 -103.38 -69.28
N LEU A 286 -25.68 -103.85 -68.85
CA LEU A 286 -24.97 -104.94 -69.53
C LEU A 286 -25.72 -106.27 -69.41
N GLN A 287 -26.20 -106.63 -68.22
CA GLN A 287 -26.94 -107.87 -67.99
C GLN A 287 -28.28 -107.86 -68.76
N TRP A 288 -29.02 -106.76 -68.70
CA TRP A 288 -30.24 -106.57 -69.49
C TRP A 288 -29.98 -106.66 -70.99
N SER A 289 -28.94 -106.01 -71.52
CA SER A 289 -28.66 -106.08 -72.97
C SER A 289 -28.25 -107.49 -73.42
N GLN A 290 -27.58 -108.27 -72.57
CA GLN A 290 -27.29 -109.68 -72.82
C GLN A 290 -28.55 -110.55 -72.80
N ALA A 291 -29.45 -110.39 -71.83
CA ALA A 291 -30.73 -111.11 -71.79
C ALA A 291 -31.65 -110.72 -72.96
N SER A 292 -31.73 -109.44 -73.28
CA SER A 292 -32.47 -108.89 -74.44
C SER A 292 -31.92 -109.35 -75.79
N ALA A 293 -30.61 -109.64 -75.89
CA ALA A 293 -30.01 -110.28 -77.05
C ALA A 293 -30.35 -111.78 -77.12
N LYS A 294 -30.22 -112.53 -76.01
CA LYS A 294 -30.59 -113.95 -75.94
C LYS A 294 -32.06 -114.20 -76.25
N TYR A 295 -32.95 -113.37 -75.67
CA TYR A 295 -34.39 -113.46 -75.91
C TYR A 295 -34.70 -113.30 -77.40
N ARG A 296 -34.18 -112.25 -78.07
CA ARG A 296 -34.39 -112.05 -79.52
C ARG A 296 -33.78 -113.15 -80.40
N GLU A 297 -32.69 -113.77 -79.96
CA GLU A 297 -32.09 -114.89 -80.68
C GLU A 297 -32.94 -116.16 -80.54
N LEU A 298 -33.54 -116.43 -79.37
CA LEU A 298 -34.50 -117.52 -79.18
C LEU A 298 -35.83 -117.24 -79.91
N GLU A 299 -36.30 -115.99 -79.90
CA GLU A 299 -37.49 -115.53 -80.64
C GLU A 299 -37.32 -115.78 -82.16
N LYS A 300 -36.15 -115.41 -82.72
CA LYS A 300 -35.77 -115.73 -84.09
C LYS A 300 -35.61 -117.24 -84.35
N GLN A 301 -35.03 -118.00 -83.42
CA GLN A 301 -34.88 -119.46 -83.58
C GLN A 301 -36.22 -120.21 -83.49
N LEU A 302 -37.22 -119.64 -82.81
CA LEU A 302 -38.60 -120.12 -82.80
C LEU A 302 -39.28 -119.84 -84.15
N GLU A 303 -39.11 -118.64 -84.69
CA GLU A 303 -39.57 -118.25 -86.03
C GLU A 303 -38.99 -119.18 -87.11
N GLU A 304 -37.66 -119.37 -87.13
CA GLU A 304 -36.95 -120.28 -88.04
C GLU A 304 -37.36 -121.76 -87.90
N ALA A 305 -37.68 -122.23 -86.69
CA ALA A 305 -38.19 -123.59 -86.47
C ALA A 305 -39.64 -123.77 -86.96
N CYS A 306 -40.49 -122.73 -86.83
CA CYS A 306 -41.83 -122.71 -87.39
C CYS A 306 -41.81 -122.68 -88.93
N GLU A 307 -40.92 -121.87 -89.54
CA GLU A 307 -40.76 -121.81 -91.00
C GLU A 307 -40.28 -123.13 -91.62
N THR A 308 -39.56 -123.96 -90.87
CA THR A 308 -39.02 -125.25 -91.32
C THR A 308 -39.88 -126.46 -90.96
N GLU A 309 -41.08 -126.24 -90.39
CA GLU A 309 -42.00 -127.27 -89.90
C GLU A 309 -41.38 -128.24 -88.85
N ASP A 310 -40.27 -127.85 -88.20
CA ASP A 310 -39.64 -128.59 -87.10
C ASP A 310 -40.34 -128.26 -85.78
N PHE A 311 -41.56 -128.78 -85.63
CA PHE A 311 -42.42 -128.51 -84.48
C PHE A 311 -41.81 -129.00 -83.15
N GLU A 312 -41.00 -130.07 -83.15
CA GLU A 312 -40.28 -130.54 -81.95
C GLU A 312 -39.17 -129.56 -81.52
N LYS A 313 -38.49 -128.89 -82.46
CA LYS A 313 -37.55 -127.80 -82.15
C LYS A 313 -38.31 -126.55 -81.72
N ALA A 314 -39.39 -126.18 -82.40
CA ALA A 314 -40.21 -125.02 -82.07
C ALA A 314 -40.78 -125.11 -80.64
N GLU A 315 -41.32 -126.26 -80.24
CA GLU A 315 -41.83 -126.49 -78.88
C GLU A 315 -40.74 -126.26 -77.81
N ARG A 316 -39.57 -126.89 -77.97
CA ARG A 316 -38.43 -126.74 -77.04
C ARG A 316 -37.86 -125.31 -77.01
N VAL A 317 -37.84 -124.60 -78.13
CA VAL A 317 -37.41 -123.18 -78.14
C VAL A 317 -38.46 -122.32 -77.43
N SER A 318 -39.76 -122.58 -77.64
CA SER A 318 -40.87 -121.89 -76.95
C SER A 318 -40.83 -122.10 -75.43
N GLU A 319 -40.59 -123.34 -74.96
CA GLU A 319 -40.35 -123.65 -73.54
C GLU A 319 -39.18 -122.85 -72.96
N SER A 320 -38.13 -122.57 -73.76
CA SER A 320 -36.98 -121.77 -73.36
C SER A 320 -37.19 -120.24 -73.49
N LEU A 321 -38.14 -119.81 -74.32
CA LEU A 321 -38.43 -118.39 -74.59
C LEU A 321 -39.14 -117.74 -73.40
N ALA A 322 -40.15 -118.39 -72.83
CA ALA A 322 -40.92 -117.89 -71.69
C ALA A 322 -40.08 -117.60 -70.42
N PRO A 323 -39.08 -118.40 -70.01
CA PRO A 323 -38.17 -118.03 -68.93
C PRO A 323 -37.14 -116.95 -69.35
N ALA A 324 -36.69 -116.92 -70.62
CA ALA A 324 -35.81 -115.87 -71.12
C ALA A 324 -36.49 -114.50 -71.18
N GLU A 325 -37.80 -114.46 -71.46
CA GLU A 325 -38.60 -113.23 -71.40
C GLU A 325 -38.68 -112.69 -69.97
N LYS A 326 -38.98 -113.57 -69.00
CA LYS A 326 -39.08 -113.19 -67.58
C LYS A 326 -37.74 -112.70 -67.03
N ASP A 327 -36.61 -113.32 -67.42
CA ASP A 327 -35.27 -112.82 -67.09
C ASP A 327 -35.02 -111.43 -67.70
N ARG A 328 -35.38 -111.24 -68.98
CA ARG A 328 -35.31 -109.93 -69.67
C ARG A 328 -36.13 -108.85 -68.94
N GLU A 329 -37.36 -109.16 -68.52
CA GLU A 329 -38.24 -108.22 -67.81
C GLU A 329 -37.73 -107.89 -66.40
N LEU A 330 -37.31 -108.88 -65.62
CA LEU A 330 -36.69 -108.67 -64.31
C LEU A 330 -35.44 -107.78 -64.42
N LEU A 331 -34.66 -107.93 -65.49
CA LEU A 331 -33.50 -107.09 -65.76
C LEU A 331 -33.86 -105.68 -66.29
N VAL A 332 -35.04 -105.46 -66.89
CA VAL A 332 -35.57 -104.10 -67.14
C VAL A 332 -35.85 -103.40 -65.81
N VAL A 333 -36.50 -104.08 -64.87
CA VAL A 333 -36.81 -103.53 -63.54
C VAL A 333 -35.52 -103.21 -62.79
N ALA A 334 -34.58 -104.15 -62.70
CA ALA A 334 -33.29 -103.94 -62.05
C ALA A 334 -32.42 -102.82 -62.69
N LEU A 335 -32.59 -102.55 -63.99
CA LEU A 335 -31.97 -101.40 -64.65
C LEU A 335 -32.63 -100.08 -64.22
N ARG A 336 -33.96 -100.01 -64.24
CA ARG A 336 -34.73 -98.83 -63.80
C ARG A 336 -34.49 -98.49 -62.34
N ASP A 337 -34.39 -99.50 -61.48
CA ASP A 337 -34.07 -99.31 -60.06
C ASP A 337 -32.65 -98.75 -59.89
N ALA A 338 -31.68 -99.21 -60.68
CA ALA A 338 -30.30 -98.69 -60.67
C ALA A 338 -30.16 -97.31 -61.34
N GLU A 339 -31.10 -96.94 -62.23
CA GLU A 339 -31.27 -95.58 -62.76
C GLU A 339 -31.82 -94.63 -61.69
N ALA A 340 -32.91 -95.02 -61.00
CA ALA A 340 -33.46 -94.27 -59.88
C ALA A 340 -32.46 -94.14 -58.70
N GLU A 341 -31.65 -95.16 -58.41
CA GLU A 341 -30.54 -95.02 -57.45
C GLU A 341 -29.53 -93.94 -57.89
N CYS A 342 -29.18 -93.86 -59.19
CA CYS A 342 -28.25 -92.85 -59.69
C CYS A 342 -28.83 -91.45 -59.51
N ASP A 343 -30.06 -91.21 -59.96
CA ASP A 343 -30.71 -89.88 -59.91
C ASP A 343 -30.90 -89.41 -58.45
N ALA A 344 -31.17 -90.34 -57.52
CA ALA A 344 -31.21 -90.06 -56.09
C ALA A 344 -29.83 -89.69 -55.51
N PHE A 345 -28.73 -90.33 -55.95
CA PHE A 345 -27.37 -89.94 -55.54
C PHE A 345 -26.89 -88.63 -56.19
N ASP A 346 -27.31 -88.34 -57.42
CA ASP A 346 -27.03 -87.07 -58.10
C ASP A 346 -27.75 -85.90 -57.41
N SER A 347 -29.01 -86.11 -57.01
CA SER A 347 -29.78 -85.13 -56.22
C SER A 347 -29.13 -84.84 -54.85
N ARG A 348 -28.75 -85.90 -54.11
CA ARG A 348 -28.03 -85.77 -52.82
C ARG A 348 -26.65 -85.14 -52.97
N MET A 349 -25.95 -85.40 -54.08
CA MET A 349 -24.67 -84.75 -54.39
C MET A 349 -24.86 -83.23 -54.58
N GLN A 350 -25.91 -82.80 -55.27
CA GLN A 350 -26.24 -81.38 -55.41
C GLN A 350 -26.55 -80.73 -54.04
N GLU A 351 -27.38 -81.38 -53.21
CA GLU A 351 -27.70 -80.93 -51.84
C GLU A 351 -26.45 -80.80 -50.95
N ALA A 352 -25.53 -81.78 -51.01
CA ALA A 352 -24.29 -81.75 -50.24
C ALA A 352 -23.31 -80.66 -50.73
N LEU A 353 -23.23 -80.42 -52.04
CA LEU A 353 -22.43 -79.33 -52.60
C LEU A 353 -23.00 -77.94 -52.25
N GLN A 354 -24.34 -77.77 -52.29
CA GLN A 354 -25.01 -76.57 -51.81
C GLN A 354 -24.76 -76.35 -50.31
N SER A 355 -24.81 -77.42 -49.51
CA SER A 355 -24.50 -77.38 -48.07
C SER A 355 -23.03 -76.99 -47.80
N GLN A 356 -22.08 -77.42 -48.64
CA GLN A 356 -20.68 -76.98 -48.53
C GLN A 356 -20.53 -75.50 -48.88
N ILE A 357 -21.18 -75.02 -49.94
CA ILE A 357 -21.13 -73.60 -50.33
C ILE A 357 -21.65 -72.72 -49.20
N LEU A 358 -22.83 -73.05 -48.64
CA LEU A 358 -23.41 -72.33 -47.50
C LEU A 358 -22.48 -72.33 -46.28
N ALA A 359 -21.84 -73.46 -45.95
CA ALA A 359 -20.86 -73.53 -44.86
C ALA A 359 -19.60 -72.67 -45.12
N GLU A 360 -19.17 -72.54 -46.37
CA GLU A 360 -18.05 -71.67 -46.78
C GLU A 360 -18.45 -70.18 -46.77
N GLU A 361 -19.69 -69.83 -47.14
CA GLU A 361 -20.24 -68.48 -47.08
C GLU A 361 -20.49 -67.99 -45.64
N GLU A 362 -21.03 -68.84 -44.76
CA GLU A 362 -21.13 -68.58 -43.33
C GLU A 362 -19.74 -68.35 -42.71
N SER A 363 -18.77 -69.21 -43.04
CA SER A 363 -17.39 -69.11 -42.56
C SER A 363 -16.72 -67.80 -42.99
N ALA A 364 -16.89 -67.40 -44.25
CA ALA A 364 -16.39 -66.12 -44.75
C ALA A 364 -17.08 -64.92 -44.09
N SER A 365 -18.36 -65.05 -43.72
CA SER A 365 -19.11 -63.98 -43.06
C SER A 365 -18.69 -63.79 -41.60
N LEU A 366 -18.38 -64.89 -40.88
CA LEU A 366 -17.80 -64.85 -39.53
C LEU A 366 -16.41 -64.22 -39.51
N LEU A 367 -15.54 -64.53 -40.48
CA LEU A 367 -14.24 -63.88 -40.60
C LEU A 367 -14.34 -62.38 -40.89
N ARG A 368 -15.28 -61.95 -41.76
CA ARG A 368 -15.50 -60.53 -42.06
C ARG A 368 -15.98 -59.73 -40.85
N SER A 369 -16.91 -60.28 -40.05
CA SER A 369 -17.39 -59.59 -38.85
C SER A 369 -16.32 -59.52 -37.76
N PHE A 370 -15.51 -60.57 -37.60
CA PHE A 370 -14.34 -60.53 -36.71
C PHE A 370 -13.32 -59.47 -37.15
N ALA A 371 -12.95 -59.42 -38.43
CA ALA A 371 -11.98 -58.46 -38.96
C ALA A 371 -12.45 -56.99 -38.79
N LEU A 372 -13.75 -56.72 -38.94
CA LEU A 372 -14.33 -55.40 -38.69
C LEU A 372 -14.23 -54.99 -37.20
N VAL A 373 -14.48 -55.94 -36.29
CA VAL A 373 -14.32 -55.70 -34.84
C VAL A 373 -12.85 -55.47 -34.48
N HIS A 374 -11.92 -56.22 -35.10
CA HIS A 374 -10.48 -56.04 -34.90
C HIS A 374 -10.02 -54.65 -35.35
N SER A 375 -10.32 -54.24 -36.59
CA SER A 375 -9.99 -52.89 -37.10
C SER A 375 -10.53 -51.77 -36.21
N SER A 376 -11.77 -51.91 -35.74
CA SER A 376 -12.37 -50.93 -34.83
C SER A 376 -11.79 -50.96 -33.41
N LEU A 377 -11.12 -52.04 -33.00
CA LEU A 377 -10.37 -52.10 -31.75
C LEU A 377 -8.98 -51.48 -31.93
N ASP A 378 -8.30 -51.75 -33.05
CA ASP A 378 -7.01 -51.16 -33.39
C ASP A 378 -7.11 -49.63 -33.50
N GLU A 379 -8.11 -49.11 -34.21
CA GLU A 379 -8.39 -47.67 -34.31
C GLU A 379 -8.56 -47.03 -32.93
N LYS A 380 -9.29 -47.69 -32.02
CA LYS A 380 -9.47 -47.19 -30.64
C LYS A 380 -8.18 -47.27 -29.84
N HIS A 381 -7.39 -48.33 -29.99
CA HIS A 381 -6.10 -48.48 -29.30
C HIS A 381 -5.13 -47.37 -29.70
N ASN A 382 -4.96 -47.13 -31.01
CA ASN A 382 -4.13 -46.05 -31.54
C ASN A 382 -4.60 -44.67 -31.05
N ASN A 383 -5.91 -44.41 -31.03
CA ASN A 383 -6.46 -43.15 -30.52
C ASN A 383 -6.18 -42.97 -29.01
N LEU A 384 -6.39 -44.01 -28.18
CA LEU A 384 -6.06 -43.95 -26.76
C LEU A 384 -4.55 -43.78 -26.50
N GLU A 385 -3.69 -44.32 -27.36
CA GLU A 385 -2.23 -44.15 -27.28
C GLU A 385 -1.79 -42.72 -27.64
N LEU A 386 -2.50 -42.06 -28.57
CA LEU A 386 -2.31 -40.64 -28.89
C LEU A 386 -2.81 -39.74 -27.77
N ASP A 387 -4.01 -40.01 -27.22
CA ASP A 387 -4.58 -39.27 -26.09
C ASP A 387 -3.68 -39.39 -24.83
N LEU A 388 -3.10 -40.57 -24.59
CA LEU A 388 -2.13 -40.78 -23.50
C LEU A 388 -0.87 -39.92 -23.68
N ARG A 389 -0.26 -39.93 -24.87
CA ARG A 389 0.93 -39.10 -25.18
C ARG A 389 0.65 -37.60 -25.04
N GLN A 390 -0.55 -37.16 -25.41
CA GLN A 390 -0.97 -35.77 -25.23
C GLN A 390 -1.11 -35.42 -23.75
N LEU A 391 -1.69 -36.31 -22.94
CA LEU A 391 -1.82 -36.14 -21.49
C LEU A 391 -0.45 -36.11 -20.78
N ASP A 392 0.49 -36.97 -21.18
CA ASP A 392 1.86 -36.98 -20.65
C ASP A 392 2.59 -35.64 -20.91
N LEU A 393 2.46 -35.10 -22.14
CA LEU A 393 3.02 -33.81 -22.53
C LEU A 393 2.39 -32.63 -21.76
N GLU A 394 1.07 -32.67 -21.54
CA GLU A 394 0.37 -31.68 -20.73
C GLU A 394 0.77 -31.77 -19.25
N HIS A 395 0.98 -32.97 -18.71
CA HIS A 395 1.46 -33.20 -17.36
C HIS A 395 2.89 -32.69 -17.15
N GLU A 396 3.80 -32.90 -18.11
CA GLU A 396 5.15 -32.34 -18.07
C GLU A 396 5.11 -30.80 -18.11
N LEU A 397 4.30 -30.21 -19.00
CA LEU A 397 4.11 -28.77 -19.10
C LEU A 397 3.53 -28.16 -17.81
N LEU A 398 2.56 -28.83 -17.19
CA LEU A 398 1.98 -28.43 -15.90
C LEU A 398 3.00 -28.53 -14.76
N THR A 399 3.83 -29.59 -14.74
CA THR A 399 4.89 -29.78 -13.75
C THR A 399 5.95 -28.68 -13.85
N ASN A 400 6.39 -28.36 -15.06
CA ASN A 400 7.34 -27.27 -15.31
C ASN A 400 6.75 -25.89 -14.95
N LYS A 401 5.48 -25.62 -15.27
CA LYS A 401 4.79 -24.40 -14.82
C LYS A 401 4.64 -24.31 -13.31
N LYS A 402 4.32 -25.42 -12.64
CA LYS A 402 4.25 -25.46 -11.17
C LYS A 402 5.61 -25.09 -10.57
N LYS A 403 6.70 -25.69 -11.06
CA LYS A 403 8.04 -25.35 -10.59
C LYS A 403 8.36 -23.86 -10.76
N GLN A 404 8.07 -23.27 -11.92
CA GLN A 404 8.27 -21.82 -12.13
C GLN A 404 7.49 -20.98 -11.12
N ILE A 405 6.24 -21.35 -10.80
CA ILE A 405 5.42 -20.66 -9.79
C ILE A 405 6.00 -20.84 -8.38
N ASP A 406 6.48 -22.03 -8.03
CA ASP A 406 7.13 -22.31 -6.75
C ASP A 406 8.46 -21.51 -6.62
N ASP A 407 9.24 -21.40 -7.70
CA ASP A 407 10.49 -20.59 -7.78
C ASP A 407 10.21 -19.07 -7.70
N ASP A 408 9.20 -18.57 -8.44
CA ASP A 408 8.77 -17.16 -8.44
C ASP A 408 8.21 -16.74 -7.06
N LEU A 409 7.39 -17.59 -6.43
CA LEU A 409 6.81 -17.36 -5.11
C LEU A 409 7.90 -17.23 -4.03
N SER A 410 8.91 -18.10 -4.10
CA SER A 410 10.07 -18.06 -3.21
C SER A 410 10.85 -16.74 -3.33
N GLN A 411 10.93 -16.19 -4.55
CA GLN A 411 11.60 -14.90 -4.80
C GLN A 411 10.78 -13.70 -4.26
N GLU A 412 9.45 -13.73 -4.39
CA GLU A 412 8.57 -12.69 -3.84
C GLU A 412 8.49 -12.73 -2.30
N GLU A 413 8.64 -13.90 -1.66
CA GLU A 413 8.73 -14.01 -0.20
C GLU A 413 9.96 -13.26 0.35
N VAL A 414 11.13 -13.46 -0.28
CA VAL A 414 12.38 -12.76 0.06
C VAL A 414 12.27 -11.25 -0.17
N ARG A 415 11.73 -10.79 -1.32
CA ARG A 415 11.44 -9.35 -1.54
C ARG A 415 10.48 -8.80 -0.49
N GLY A 416 9.51 -9.61 -0.07
CA GLY A 416 8.60 -9.28 1.01
C GLY A 416 9.31 -9.06 2.35
N GLU A 417 10.39 -9.80 2.64
CA GLU A 417 11.24 -9.57 3.82
C GLU A 417 12.09 -8.31 3.71
N GLU A 418 12.74 -8.09 2.56
CA GLU A 418 13.52 -6.87 2.29
C GLU A 418 12.67 -5.61 2.47
N ILE A 419 11.45 -5.59 1.90
CA ILE A 419 10.51 -4.47 2.03
C ILE A 419 10.04 -4.28 3.48
N ARG A 420 9.83 -5.37 4.24
CA ARG A 420 9.48 -5.30 5.67
C ARG A 420 10.62 -4.69 6.50
N GLU A 421 11.87 -5.07 6.23
CA GLU A 421 13.04 -4.57 6.96
C GLU A 421 13.34 -3.10 6.62
N ILE A 422 13.29 -2.71 5.34
CA ILE A 422 13.40 -1.29 4.94
C ILE A 422 12.31 -0.45 5.62
N SER A 423 11.06 -0.94 5.64
CA SER A 423 9.94 -0.27 6.32
C SER A 423 10.20 -0.10 7.83
N ARG A 424 10.81 -1.10 8.48
CA ARG A 424 11.20 -1.05 9.90
C ARG A 424 12.29 -0.01 10.16
N ILE A 425 13.31 0.05 9.30
CA ILE A 425 14.42 1.01 9.40
C ILE A 425 13.89 2.44 9.21
N SER A 426 13.12 2.70 8.15
CA SER A 426 12.55 4.04 7.90
C SER A 426 11.56 4.49 8.98
N ALA A 427 10.83 3.56 9.63
CA ALA A 427 9.99 3.90 10.78
C ALA A 427 10.80 4.35 12.01
N ILE A 428 11.97 3.75 12.24
CA ILE A 428 12.89 4.15 13.32
C ILE A 428 13.54 5.50 13.00
N GLU A 429 14.01 5.68 11.75
CA GLU A 429 14.57 6.95 11.28
C GLU A 429 13.55 8.10 11.39
N ALA A 430 12.29 7.86 11.00
CA ALA A 430 11.21 8.83 11.16
C ALA A 430 10.96 9.20 12.64
N SER A 431 11.02 8.22 13.56
CA SER A 431 10.92 8.49 15.01
C SER A 431 12.06 9.37 15.50
N ILE A 432 13.31 9.06 15.13
CA ILE A 432 14.48 9.85 15.51
C ILE A 432 14.37 11.28 14.97
N CYS A 433 13.96 11.45 13.71
CA CYS A 433 13.70 12.76 13.13
C CYS A 433 12.60 13.53 13.88
N GLN A 434 11.52 12.86 14.29
CA GLN A 434 10.44 13.46 15.08
C GLN A 434 10.94 13.92 16.46
N ASP A 435 11.77 13.13 17.13
CA ASP A 435 12.35 13.48 18.44
C ASP A 435 13.29 14.69 18.33
N VAL A 436 14.12 14.75 17.28
CA VAL A 436 15.00 15.91 17.01
C VAL A 436 14.19 17.17 16.72
N VAL A 437 13.12 17.09 15.93
CA VAL A 437 12.21 18.22 15.69
C VAL A 437 11.51 18.66 16.98
N GLY A 438 11.11 17.71 17.84
CA GLY A 438 10.56 17.98 19.17
C GLY A 438 11.53 18.75 20.07
N LEU A 439 12.79 18.31 20.14
CA LEU A 439 13.86 18.98 20.88
C LEU A 439 14.14 20.39 20.35
N ARG A 440 14.34 20.56 19.03
CA ARG A 440 14.59 21.88 18.42
C ARG A 440 13.44 22.85 18.69
N LYS A 441 12.20 22.38 18.63
CA LYS A 441 11.01 23.19 18.97
C LYS A 441 11.02 23.65 20.43
N SER A 442 11.30 22.76 21.38
CA SER A 442 11.37 23.11 22.80
C SER A 442 12.49 24.12 23.09
N MET A 443 13.64 23.99 22.44
CA MET A 443 14.74 24.94 22.59
C MET A 443 14.42 26.31 21.97
N LEU A 444 13.78 26.34 20.80
CA LEU A 444 13.36 27.59 20.16
C LEU A 444 12.32 28.35 21.01
N GLN A 445 11.48 27.64 21.77
CA GLN A 445 10.56 28.27 22.75
C GLN A 445 11.30 28.94 23.92
N LEU A 446 12.42 28.37 24.38
CA LEU A 446 13.27 29.01 25.41
C LEU A 446 13.96 30.27 24.85
N ILE A 447 14.49 30.18 23.62
CA ILE A 447 15.10 31.32 22.90
C ILE A 447 14.08 32.45 22.72
N GLN A 448 12.86 32.13 22.26
CA GLN A 448 11.79 33.12 22.13
C GLN A 448 11.47 33.80 23.46
N LYS A 449 11.30 33.03 24.55
CA LYS A 449 11.02 33.61 25.88
C LYS A 449 12.14 34.57 26.31
N PHE A 450 13.40 34.20 26.13
CA PHE A 450 14.53 35.05 26.45
C PHE A 450 14.51 36.37 25.66
N ILE A 451 14.23 36.32 24.35
CA ILE A 451 14.12 37.51 23.50
C ILE A 451 12.96 38.41 23.95
N GLU A 452 11.80 37.83 24.29
CA GLU A 452 10.67 38.57 24.84
C GLU A 452 11.01 39.24 26.18
N ASP A 453 11.71 38.56 27.07
CA ASP A 453 12.10 39.10 28.39
C ASP A 453 13.19 40.20 28.26
N LYS A 454 14.17 40.03 27.36
CA LYS A 454 15.14 41.09 26.99
C LYS A 454 14.43 42.31 26.40
N MET A 455 13.41 42.13 25.55
CA MET A 455 12.60 43.21 24.98
C MET A 455 11.78 43.95 26.05
N LYS A 456 11.15 43.22 26.98
CA LYS A 456 10.40 43.81 28.11
C LYS A 456 11.29 44.73 28.94
N LEU A 457 12.49 44.26 29.31
CA LEU A 457 13.46 45.05 30.09
C LEU A 457 13.97 46.29 29.35
N SER A 458 14.23 46.19 28.03
CA SER A 458 14.61 47.38 27.26
C SER A 458 13.48 48.42 27.17
N LYS A 459 12.22 47.98 27.17
CA LYS A 459 11.06 48.88 27.18
C LYS A 459 10.82 49.55 28.53
N THR A 460 11.03 48.83 29.65
CA THR A 460 10.93 49.45 31.00
C THR A 460 12.07 50.43 31.26
N GLU A 461 13.30 50.13 30.83
CA GLU A 461 14.42 51.07 30.88
C GLU A 461 14.12 52.35 30.08
N GLN A 462 13.56 52.23 28.86
CA GLN A 462 13.15 53.40 28.09
C GLN A 462 12.09 54.23 28.85
N GLN A 463 11.02 53.59 29.35
CA GLN A 463 9.97 54.28 30.10
C GLN A 463 10.53 55.01 31.33
N PHE A 464 11.39 54.37 32.12
CA PHE A 464 12.00 55.03 33.28
C PHE A 464 12.97 56.15 32.89
N THR A 465 13.62 56.07 31.73
CA THR A 465 14.44 57.16 31.18
C THR A 465 13.57 58.37 30.82
N GLU A 466 12.43 58.16 30.19
CA GLU A 466 11.45 59.21 29.86
C GLU A 466 10.87 59.85 31.14
N ASP A 467 10.45 59.03 32.12
CA ASP A 467 9.99 59.49 33.44
C ASP A 467 11.02 60.37 34.16
N VAL A 468 12.28 59.91 34.26
CA VAL A 468 13.38 60.64 34.92
C VAL A 468 13.63 61.98 34.23
N ASN A 469 13.61 62.03 32.90
CA ASN A 469 13.79 63.26 32.15
C ASN A 469 12.63 64.25 32.35
N MET A 470 11.39 63.76 32.35
CA MET A 470 10.20 64.59 32.62
C MET A 470 10.19 65.16 34.05
N LEU A 471 10.59 64.38 35.05
CA LEU A 471 10.73 64.85 36.43
C LEU A 471 11.86 65.87 36.59
N LYS A 472 13.01 65.67 35.92
CA LYS A 472 14.12 66.66 35.89
C LYS A 472 13.74 67.97 35.20
N LEU A 473 12.91 67.92 34.15
CA LEU A 473 12.31 69.11 33.54
C LEU A 473 11.34 69.81 34.52
N GLY A 474 10.53 69.05 35.26
CA GLY A 474 9.67 69.55 36.33
C GLY A 474 10.43 70.28 37.44
N ILE A 475 11.54 69.71 37.93
CA ILE A 475 12.45 70.35 38.90
C ILE A 475 13.04 71.65 38.33
N SER A 476 13.47 71.64 37.07
CA SER A 476 14.04 72.82 36.41
C SER A 476 13.03 73.96 36.29
N SER A 477 11.78 73.64 35.92
CA SER A 477 10.65 74.58 35.92
C SER A 477 10.34 75.12 37.32
N ALA A 478 10.27 74.24 38.34
CA ALA A 478 10.02 74.65 39.72
C ALA A 478 11.12 75.56 40.29
N ARG A 479 12.40 75.32 39.94
CA ARG A 479 13.53 76.18 40.32
C ARG A 479 13.44 77.57 39.67
N ALA A 480 13.02 77.66 38.40
CA ALA A 480 12.79 78.93 37.73
C ALA A 480 11.67 79.74 38.42
N SER A 481 10.50 79.14 38.67
CA SER A 481 9.42 79.81 39.42
C SER A 481 9.84 80.22 40.83
N LEU A 482 10.63 79.40 41.53
CA LEU A 482 11.16 79.73 42.86
C LEU A 482 12.09 80.96 42.82
N GLN A 483 12.91 81.09 41.78
CA GLN A 483 13.76 82.27 41.55
C GLN A 483 12.93 83.53 41.25
N GLU A 484 11.90 83.42 40.41
CA GLU A 484 10.97 84.52 40.11
C GLU A 484 10.26 85.00 41.39
N LEU A 485 9.61 84.09 42.12
CA LEU A 485 8.93 84.38 43.40
C LEU A 485 9.89 85.01 44.43
N SER A 486 11.13 84.53 44.51
CA SER A 486 12.15 85.10 45.41
C SER A 486 12.58 86.51 45.03
N SER A 487 12.67 86.81 43.72
CA SER A 487 12.96 88.18 43.27
C SER A 487 11.79 89.14 43.52
N SER A 488 10.56 88.68 43.30
CA SER A 488 9.33 89.41 43.65
C SER A 488 9.24 89.68 45.16
N LYS A 489 9.53 88.67 46.00
CA LYS A 489 9.60 88.80 47.46
C LYS A 489 10.57 89.91 47.87
N SER A 490 11.77 89.94 47.29
CA SER A 490 12.77 90.97 47.59
C SER A 490 12.27 92.38 47.23
N SER A 491 11.58 92.53 46.09
CA SER A 491 11.01 93.80 45.64
C SER A 491 9.94 94.32 46.61
N ILE A 492 8.96 93.48 46.97
CA ILE A 492 7.89 93.85 47.91
C ILE A 492 8.45 94.11 49.31
N GLN A 493 9.45 93.34 49.76
CA GLN A 493 10.12 93.57 51.04
C GLN A 493 10.84 94.93 51.07
N GLN A 494 11.41 95.38 49.95
CA GLN A 494 11.98 96.73 49.81
C GLN A 494 10.89 97.82 49.83
N GLU A 495 9.72 97.60 49.21
CA GLU A 495 8.58 98.52 49.31
C GLU A 495 8.07 98.64 50.76
N VAL A 496 7.92 97.53 51.47
CA VAL A 496 7.49 97.52 52.89
C VAL A 496 8.45 98.33 53.76
N GLU A 497 9.77 98.19 53.58
CA GLU A 497 10.74 98.95 54.36
C GLU A 497 10.76 100.44 53.97
N SER A 498 10.58 100.77 52.68
CA SER A 498 10.42 102.15 52.19
C SER A 498 9.19 102.82 52.80
N CYS A 499 8.03 102.15 52.80
CA CYS A 499 6.81 102.62 53.47
C CYS A 499 7.04 102.83 54.98
N LYS A 500 7.73 101.89 55.64
CA LYS A 500 8.08 101.97 57.07
C LYS A 500 8.99 103.16 57.40
N GLN A 501 9.99 103.44 56.56
CA GLN A 501 10.84 104.63 56.69
C GLN A 501 10.04 105.94 56.52
N ARG A 502 9.14 106.00 55.53
CA ARG A 502 8.29 107.17 55.30
C ARG A 502 7.28 107.39 56.44
N LEU A 503 6.68 106.32 56.98
CA LEU A 503 5.81 106.39 58.16
C LEU A 503 6.56 106.94 59.38
N PHE A 504 7.76 106.41 59.67
CA PHE A 504 8.60 106.88 60.78
C PHE A 504 8.99 108.37 60.68
N PHE A 505 9.19 108.89 59.46
CA PHE A 505 9.35 110.33 59.23
C PHE A 505 8.07 111.11 59.58
N ILE A 506 6.91 110.66 59.11
CA ILE A 506 5.64 111.35 59.33
C ILE A 506 5.21 111.30 60.80
N ASP A 507 5.37 110.17 61.49
CA ASP A 507 5.03 110.02 62.91
C ASP A 507 5.96 110.83 63.85
N LYS A 508 7.16 111.23 63.39
CA LYS A 508 7.98 112.26 64.05
C LYS A 508 7.51 113.68 63.74
N ARG A 509 7.23 113.99 62.46
CA ARG A 509 6.90 115.35 62.03
C ARG A 509 5.48 115.79 62.44
N LEU A 510 4.53 114.86 62.60
CA LEU A 510 3.15 115.18 63.04
C LEU A 510 3.09 115.79 64.45
N PRO A 511 3.70 115.21 65.51
CA PRO A 511 3.78 115.84 66.83
C PRO A 511 4.48 117.21 66.84
N GLU A 512 5.55 117.37 66.05
CA GLU A 512 6.27 118.65 65.90
C GLU A 512 5.34 119.73 65.32
N LEU A 513 4.72 119.46 64.15
CA LEU A 513 3.76 120.36 63.52
C LEU A 513 2.54 120.63 64.41
N GLU A 514 2.09 119.65 65.21
CA GLU A 514 0.99 119.88 66.15
C GLU A 514 1.39 120.72 67.37
N ALA A 515 2.65 120.68 67.80
CA ALA A 515 3.21 121.63 68.77
C ALA A 515 3.37 123.03 68.16
N GLU A 516 3.95 123.15 66.95
CA GLU A 516 4.06 124.40 66.19
C GLU A 516 2.68 125.06 65.99
N LYS A 517 1.66 124.28 65.60
CA LYS A 517 0.25 124.70 65.49
C LYS A 517 -0.29 125.26 66.80
N LYS A 518 -0.02 124.59 67.93
CA LYS A 518 -0.45 125.05 69.27
C LYS A 518 0.22 126.37 69.64
N VAL A 519 1.54 126.50 69.41
CA VAL A 519 2.28 127.74 69.65
C VAL A 519 1.72 128.88 68.79
N ALA A 520 1.57 128.69 67.47
CA ALA A 520 1.01 129.67 66.56
C ALA A 520 -0.42 130.11 66.96
N ALA A 521 -1.24 129.20 67.46
CA ALA A 521 -2.58 129.51 67.97
C ALA A 521 -2.53 130.32 69.28
N THR A 522 -1.68 129.95 70.24
CA THR A 522 -1.54 130.70 71.52
C THR A 522 -0.96 132.10 71.32
N THR A 523 -0.07 132.30 70.35
CA THR A 523 0.43 133.62 69.94
C THR A 523 -0.55 134.39 69.04
N ARG A 524 -1.79 133.90 68.86
CA ARG A 524 -2.86 134.48 68.03
C ARG A 524 -2.53 134.64 66.54
N ASN A 525 -1.52 133.92 66.03
CA ASN A 525 -1.21 133.89 64.59
C ASN A 525 -2.09 132.85 63.87
N PHE A 526 -3.39 133.15 63.78
CA PHE A 526 -4.40 132.23 63.25
C PHE A 526 -4.17 131.84 61.78
N LYS A 527 -3.51 132.68 60.97
CA LYS A 527 -3.17 132.35 59.57
C LYS A 527 -2.12 131.23 59.51
N GLU A 528 -1.07 131.34 60.30
CA GLU A 528 -0.02 130.32 60.34
C GLU A 528 -0.51 129.04 61.03
N ALA A 529 -1.30 129.16 62.10
CA ALA A 529 -1.96 128.00 62.72
C ALA A 529 -2.88 127.25 61.73
N ALA A 530 -3.56 127.97 60.83
CA ALA A 530 -4.37 127.35 59.76
C ALA A 530 -3.51 126.70 58.67
N ARG A 531 -2.41 127.33 58.24
CA ARG A 531 -1.43 126.74 57.31
C ARG A 531 -0.89 125.42 57.87
N ILE A 532 -0.38 125.44 59.09
CA ILE A 532 0.14 124.24 59.77
C ILE A 532 -0.97 123.19 59.98
N ALA A 533 -2.22 123.60 60.27
CA ALA A 533 -3.35 122.66 60.34
C ALA A 533 -3.64 121.97 58.99
N THR A 534 -3.50 122.66 57.86
CA THR A 534 -3.59 122.02 56.53
C THR A 534 -2.43 121.07 56.25
N GLU A 535 -1.21 121.40 56.69
CA GLU A 535 -0.02 120.54 56.57
C GLU A 535 -0.15 119.26 57.41
N VAL A 536 -0.57 119.39 58.68
CA VAL A 536 -0.92 118.28 59.57
C VAL A 536 -2.02 117.40 58.96
N LYS A 537 -3.05 117.98 58.34
CA LYS A 537 -4.12 117.20 57.68
C LYS A 537 -3.61 116.46 56.45
N ALA A 538 -2.77 117.10 55.62
CA ALA A 538 -2.18 116.46 54.45
C ALA A 538 -1.29 115.28 54.84
N LEU A 539 -0.36 115.47 55.79
CA LEU A 539 0.50 114.40 56.31
C LEU A 539 -0.29 113.31 57.05
N SER A 540 -1.41 113.64 57.70
CA SER A 540 -2.29 112.63 58.31
C SER A 540 -2.96 111.74 57.25
N VAL A 541 -3.39 112.32 56.12
CA VAL A 541 -3.93 111.57 54.98
C VAL A 541 -2.82 110.74 54.31
N GLU A 542 -1.63 111.31 54.13
CA GLU A 542 -0.47 110.57 53.58
C GLU A 542 -0.11 109.38 54.47
N ARG A 543 -0.06 109.54 55.79
CA ARG A 543 0.19 108.47 56.76
C ARG A 543 -0.82 107.33 56.64
N VAL A 544 -2.11 107.64 56.51
CA VAL A 544 -3.15 106.61 56.31
C VAL A 544 -2.97 105.92 54.96
N GLY A 545 -2.68 106.66 53.89
CA GLY A 545 -2.43 106.09 52.56
C GLY A 545 -1.22 105.16 52.51
N ILE A 546 -0.11 105.53 53.16
CA ILE A 546 1.09 104.68 53.27
C ILE A 546 0.82 103.50 54.21
N GLY A 547 0.05 103.70 55.29
CA GLY A 547 -0.37 102.63 56.19
C GLY A 547 -1.17 101.54 55.48
N ILE A 548 -2.09 101.93 54.58
CA ILE A 548 -2.84 101.01 53.71
C ILE A 548 -1.89 100.29 52.76
N LYS A 549 -1.08 101.02 51.98
CA LYS A 549 -0.10 100.41 51.05
C LYS A 549 0.86 99.43 51.72
N MET A 550 1.34 99.75 52.93
CA MET A 550 2.18 98.85 53.72
C MET A 550 1.41 97.59 54.16
N GLY A 551 0.12 97.70 54.44
CA GLY A 551 -0.76 96.56 54.73
C GLY A 551 -0.96 95.67 53.51
N ASP A 552 -1.24 96.27 52.35
CA ASP A 552 -1.39 95.56 51.08
C ASP A 552 -0.09 94.83 50.70
N ALA A 553 1.05 95.53 50.72
CA ALA A 553 2.36 94.97 50.43
C ALA A 553 2.78 93.87 51.43
N LYS A 554 2.45 94.00 52.73
CA LYS A 554 2.66 92.91 53.70
C LYS A 554 1.79 91.69 53.43
N SER A 555 0.56 91.89 52.98
CA SER A 555 -0.35 90.79 52.64
C SER A 555 0.12 90.04 51.39
N GLN A 556 0.60 90.77 50.37
CA GLN A 556 1.24 90.20 49.19
C GLN A 556 2.57 89.49 49.54
N LEU A 557 3.37 90.05 50.45
CA LEU A 557 4.60 89.43 50.94
C LEU A 557 4.31 88.08 51.61
N GLN A 558 3.30 88.01 52.49
CA GLN A 558 2.88 86.76 53.13
C GLN A 558 2.38 85.72 52.09
N GLN A 559 1.63 86.16 51.08
CA GLN A 559 1.18 85.29 49.99
C GLN A 559 2.36 84.73 49.15
N LEU A 560 3.38 85.55 48.88
CA LEU A 560 4.60 85.08 48.22
C LEU A 560 5.41 84.12 49.09
N GLU A 561 5.47 84.33 50.40
CA GLU A 561 6.14 83.41 51.33
C GLU A 561 5.43 82.03 51.37
N GLU A 562 4.11 82.00 51.33
CA GLU A 562 3.33 80.77 51.19
C GLU A 562 3.55 80.08 49.84
N GLN A 563 3.56 80.84 48.73
CA GLN A 563 3.86 80.30 47.38
C GLN A 563 5.28 79.76 47.26
N ILE A 564 6.27 80.41 47.89
CA ILE A 564 7.65 79.93 47.99
C ILE A 564 7.70 78.62 48.76
N CYS A 565 7.08 78.56 49.94
CA CYS A 565 7.01 77.34 50.75
C CYS A 565 6.40 76.16 49.96
N ASN A 566 5.24 76.38 49.32
CA ASN A 566 4.57 75.38 48.50
C ASN A 566 5.40 74.95 47.28
N THR A 567 6.20 75.85 46.70
CA THR A 567 7.10 75.53 45.58
C THR A 567 8.31 74.71 46.02
N VAL A 568 8.88 75.01 47.20
CA VAL A 568 9.98 74.23 47.82
C VAL A 568 9.50 72.82 48.18
N ASN A 569 8.37 72.69 48.88
CA ASN A 569 7.80 71.38 49.25
C ASN A 569 7.55 70.49 48.01
N ARG A 570 7.04 71.08 46.91
CA ARG A 570 6.86 70.37 45.63
C ARG A 570 8.19 69.97 45.00
N LEU A 571 9.21 70.83 45.08
CA LEU A 571 10.56 70.55 44.55
C LEU A 571 11.21 69.39 45.30
N GLU A 572 11.19 69.38 46.64
CA GLU A 572 11.70 68.28 47.48
C GLU A 572 10.97 66.96 47.18
N GLN A 573 9.65 67.01 46.99
CA GLN A 573 8.85 65.84 46.59
C GLN A 573 9.26 65.34 45.19
N THR A 574 9.50 66.23 44.23
CA THR A 574 9.88 65.87 42.86
C THR A 574 11.31 65.30 42.81
N GLU A 575 12.24 65.87 43.58
CA GLU A 575 13.61 65.35 43.73
C GLU A 575 13.61 63.96 44.39
N SER A 576 12.75 63.74 45.40
CA SER A 576 12.55 62.41 45.99
C SER A 576 12.00 61.39 44.98
N GLN A 577 11.12 61.81 44.06
CA GLN A 577 10.61 60.94 42.98
C GLN A 577 11.67 60.65 41.92
N VAL A 578 12.55 61.61 41.58
CA VAL A 578 13.70 61.36 40.70
C VAL A 578 14.62 60.30 41.29
N LEU A 579 15.01 60.42 42.56
CA LEU A 579 15.91 59.46 43.21
C LEU A 579 15.34 58.02 43.25
N LEU A 580 14.02 57.88 43.34
CA LEU A 580 13.34 56.59 43.23
C LEU A 580 13.35 56.06 41.78
N ARG A 581 12.92 56.88 40.81
CA ARG A 581 12.87 56.52 39.38
C ARG A 581 14.25 56.23 38.78
N GLU A 582 15.29 56.93 39.23
CA GLU A 582 16.67 56.63 38.86
C GLU A 582 17.11 55.26 39.37
N LYS A 583 16.75 54.86 40.60
CA LYS A 583 17.03 53.51 41.09
C LYS A 583 16.27 52.43 40.29
N GLU A 584 15.00 52.68 39.94
CA GLU A 584 14.19 51.78 39.11
C GLU A 584 14.77 51.64 37.69
N LEU A 585 15.24 52.74 37.10
CA LEU A 585 15.97 52.79 35.82
C LEU A 585 17.29 52.00 35.88
N GLU A 586 18.12 52.26 36.89
CA GLU A 586 19.42 51.61 37.07
C GLU A 586 19.28 50.09 37.29
N MET A 587 18.19 49.65 37.93
CA MET A 587 17.85 48.23 38.07
C MET A 587 17.47 47.59 36.71
N ALA A 588 16.53 48.17 35.98
CA ALA A 588 16.10 47.66 34.68
C ALA A 588 17.29 47.56 33.69
N ARG A 589 18.16 48.57 33.72
CA ARG A 589 19.41 48.60 32.93
C ARG A 589 20.40 47.53 33.36
N PHE A 590 20.61 47.34 34.66
CA PHE A 590 21.46 46.25 35.19
C PHE A 590 20.96 44.87 34.74
N GLN A 591 19.65 44.63 34.85
CA GLN A 591 19.02 43.37 34.42
C GLN A 591 19.19 43.15 32.91
N ARG A 592 18.93 44.17 32.07
CA ARG A 592 19.11 44.08 30.61
C ARG A 592 20.58 43.82 30.23
N LEU A 593 21.53 44.53 30.84
CA LEU A 593 22.97 44.37 30.57
C LEU A 593 23.48 42.99 30.98
N THR A 594 22.96 42.42 32.07
CA THR A 594 23.29 41.06 32.51
C THR A 594 22.85 40.05 31.46
N LEU A 595 21.62 40.14 30.96
CA LEU A 595 21.13 39.29 29.85
C LEU A 595 21.92 39.48 28.55
N ILE A 596 22.37 40.69 28.23
CA ILE A 596 23.22 40.94 27.05
C ILE A 596 24.58 40.25 27.22
N ALA A 597 25.22 40.40 28.38
CA ALA A 597 26.50 39.75 28.67
C ALA A 597 26.39 38.22 28.66
N GLU A 598 25.31 37.65 29.21
CA GLU A 598 25.04 36.21 29.19
C GLU A 598 24.74 35.67 27.78
N ALA A 599 23.97 36.42 26.96
CA ALA A 599 23.71 36.07 25.58
C ALA A 599 25.00 36.06 24.74
N ALA A 600 25.76 37.17 24.73
CA ALA A 600 27.01 37.28 24.00
C ALA A 600 28.06 36.25 24.48
N THR A 601 28.09 35.93 25.79
CA THR A 601 28.92 34.84 26.32
C THR A 601 28.52 33.47 25.76
N ALA A 602 27.22 33.18 25.69
CA ALA A 602 26.73 31.91 25.14
C ALA A 602 26.91 31.82 23.61
N GLU A 603 26.63 32.89 22.88
CA GLU A 603 26.82 32.99 21.42
C GLU A 603 28.31 32.86 21.07
N ARG A 604 29.21 33.45 21.87
CA ARG A 604 30.66 33.22 21.78
C ARG A 604 31.05 31.76 21.94
N PHE A 605 30.45 31.03 22.89
CA PHE A 605 30.74 29.59 23.03
C PHE A 605 30.31 28.81 21.78
N ALA A 606 29.16 29.14 21.18
CA ALA A 606 28.75 28.55 19.91
C ALA A 606 29.68 28.95 18.76
N ALA A 607 30.10 30.20 18.64
CA ALA A 607 31.06 30.64 17.62
C ALA A 607 32.38 29.83 17.70
N ILE A 608 32.91 29.63 18.91
CA ILE A 608 34.08 28.77 19.16
C ILE A 608 33.84 27.31 18.76
N GLU A 609 32.69 26.71 19.14
CA GLU A 609 32.34 25.34 18.76
C GLU A 609 32.13 25.16 17.24
N LEU A 610 31.75 26.25 16.55
CA LEU A 610 31.53 26.29 15.11
C LEU A 610 32.77 26.72 14.30
N GLY A 611 33.87 27.07 14.97
CA GLY A 611 35.14 27.46 14.37
C GLY A 611 35.24 28.91 13.92
N ASP A 612 34.25 29.75 14.22
CA ASP A 612 34.29 31.19 13.94
C ASP A 612 34.97 31.94 15.10
N LEU A 613 36.27 32.19 14.93
CA LEU A 613 37.09 32.86 15.93
C LEU A 613 36.97 34.40 15.85
N GLU A 614 36.58 34.96 14.71
CA GLU A 614 36.44 36.41 14.55
C GLU A 614 35.17 36.89 15.25
N GLU A 615 34.04 36.21 15.03
CA GLU A 615 32.80 36.45 15.76
C GLU A 615 32.94 36.15 17.26
N ALA A 616 33.71 35.11 17.64
CA ALA A 616 33.97 34.80 19.05
C ALA A 616 34.76 35.89 19.81
N ASP A 617 35.65 36.62 19.14
CA ASP A 617 36.39 37.74 19.73
C ASP A 617 35.55 39.04 19.75
N VAL A 618 34.68 39.27 18.75
CA VAL A 618 33.70 40.36 18.77
C VAL A 618 32.69 40.18 19.92
N LEU A 619 32.11 38.99 20.05
CA LEU A 619 31.16 38.66 21.12
C LEU A 619 31.83 38.66 22.51
N LEU A 620 33.13 38.38 22.61
CA LEU A 620 33.88 38.60 23.86
C LEU A 620 33.90 40.07 24.26
N ALA A 621 34.18 40.96 23.30
CA ALA A 621 34.21 42.39 23.54
C ALA A 621 32.83 42.95 23.92
N GLU A 622 31.74 42.49 23.30
CA GLU A 622 30.38 42.85 23.72
C GLU A 622 30.07 42.34 25.15
N ALA A 623 30.35 41.07 25.43
CA ALA A 623 30.08 40.47 26.73
C ALA A 623 30.82 41.21 27.86
N ASP A 624 32.11 41.51 27.68
CA ASP A 624 32.90 42.23 28.69
C ASP A 624 32.51 43.71 28.79
N ALA A 625 32.11 44.35 27.69
CA ALA A 625 31.59 45.72 27.72
C ALA A 625 30.30 45.81 28.54
N ALA A 626 29.30 44.97 28.22
CA ALA A 626 28.02 44.89 28.93
C ALA A 626 28.21 44.50 30.41
N ALA A 627 29.04 43.49 30.68
CA ALA A 627 29.38 43.10 32.05
C ALA A 627 30.14 44.22 32.80
N SER A 628 31.01 45.00 32.13
CA SER A 628 31.66 46.16 32.75
C SER A 628 30.66 47.24 33.17
N GLU A 629 29.58 47.41 32.42
CA GLU A 629 28.54 48.40 32.72
C GLU A 629 27.61 47.91 33.84
N ALA A 630 27.17 46.65 33.80
CA ALA A 630 26.44 46.02 34.90
C ALA A 630 27.24 46.09 36.22
N ARG A 631 28.55 45.77 36.19
CA ARG A 631 29.45 45.88 37.34
C ARG A 631 29.53 47.31 37.91
N LYS A 632 29.51 48.35 37.06
CA LYS A 632 29.49 49.77 37.50
C LYS A 632 28.18 50.11 38.21
N LEU A 633 27.03 49.72 37.66
CA LEU A 633 25.71 49.98 38.26
C LEU A 633 25.56 49.27 39.62
N LEU A 634 26.00 48.01 39.72
CA LEU A 634 25.97 47.25 40.96
C LEU A 634 26.76 47.94 42.08
N LEU A 635 27.99 48.38 41.78
CA LEU A 635 28.87 49.11 42.72
C LEU A 635 28.30 50.49 43.13
N LEU A 636 27.48 51.11 42.29
CA LEU A 636 26.85 52.41 42.57
C LEU A 636 25.61 52.30 43.48
N ARG A 637 24.89 51.17 43.46
CA ARG A 637 23.55 51.08 44.08
C ARG A 637 23.35 49.98 45.11
N ASN A 638 24.21 48.96 45.21
CA ASN A 638 24.02 47.83 46.12
C ASN A 638 22.60 47.22 46.00
N PHE A 639 22.27 46.73 44.81
CA PHE A 639 21.03 45.98 44.55
C PHE A 639 20.94 44.74 45.47
N ARG A 640 19.73 44.28 45.80
CA ARG A 640 19.53 43.08 46.64
C ARG A 640 19.30 41.86 45.78
N ASP A 641 19.68 40.69 46.27
CA ASP A 641 19.46 39.39 45.58
C ASP A 641 17.95 39.12 45.32
N GLU A 642 17.09 39.67 46.17
CA GLU A 642 15.62 39.71 45.97
C GLU A 642 15.25 40.34 44.62
N ASP A 643 15.92 41.43 44.24
CA ASP A 643 15.67 42.19 43.01
C ASP A 643 16.30 41.51 41.76
N LEU A 644 17.04 40.40 41.94
CA LEU A 644 17.74 39.64 40.88
C LEU A 644 17.07 38.29 40.55
N SER A 645 16.07 37.88 41.33
CA SER A 645 15.54 36.51 41.30
C SER A 645 14.68 36.17 40.07
N ASP A 646 14.16 37.18 39.36
CA ASP A 646 13.28 37.00 38.19
C ASP A 646 14.02 36.85 36.85
N LEU A 647 15.36 36.90 36.83
CA LEU A 647 16.12 36.97 35.58
C LEU A 647 16.19 35.60 34.85
N PRO A 648 15.97 35.55 33.51
CA PRO A 648 16.16 34.35 32.70
C PRO A 648 17.60 33.77 32.76
N LYS A 649 17.81 32.76 33.62
CA LYS A 649 19.14 32.24 34.01
C LYS A 649 20.08 31.74 32.89
N HIS A 650 19.57 31.40 31.70
CA HIS A 650 20.38 30.82 30.60
C HIS A 650 19.84 31.24 29.22
N PHE A 651 20.74 31.62 28.31
CA PHE A 651 20.46 31.73 26.87
C PHE A 651 20.90 30.48 26.11
N VAL A 652 20.40 30.29 24.88
CA VAL A 652 20.83 29.24 23.96
C VAL A 652 21.03 29.86 22.57
N PRO A 653 22.22 29.77 21.96
CA PRO A 653 22.44 30.27 20.60
C PRO A 653 21.59 29.50 19.57
N ILE A 654 20.85 30.23 18.74
CA ILE A 654 19.96 29.62 17.73
C ILE A 654 20.73 28.80 16.69
N GLU A 655 21.95 29.21 16.37
CA GLU A 655 22.81 28.52 15.40
C GLU A 655 23.40 27.21 15.95
N LEU A 656 23.55 27.10 17.26
CA LEU A 656 23.90 25.85 17.92
C LEU A 656 22.71 24.87 17.85
N VAL A 657 21.48 25.34 18.11
CA VAL A 657 20.25 24.52 18.00
C VAL A 657 20.00 24.02 16.57
N SER A 658 20.38 24.79 15.54
CA SER A 658 20.23 24.37 14.14
C SER A 658 21.30 23.35 13.71
N LYS A 659 22.55 23.50 14.17
CA LYS A 659 23.69 22.67 13.74
C LYS A 659 23.90 21.39 14.57
N LEU A 660 23.54 21.34 15.86
CA LEU A 660 23.73 20.14 16.70
C LEU A 660 22.87 18.95 16.26
N GLU A 661 23.44 17.74 16.38
CA GLU A 661 22.77 16.46 16.15
C GLU A 661 21.91 16.03 17.34
N GLY A 662 20.98 15.09 17.13
CA GLY A 662 19.94 14.74 18.10
C GLY A 662 20.42 14.37 19.52
N LYS A 663 21.53 13.65 19.64
CA LYS A 663 22.11 13.29 20.95
C LYS A 663 22.71 14.51 21.67
N GLN A 664 23.49 15.32 20.95
CA GLN A 664 24.10 16.55 21.47
C GLN A 664 23.01 17.56 21.87
N LEU A 665 21.98 17.67 21.03
CA LEU A 665 20.82 18.52 21.26
C LEU A 665 20.04 18.07 22.51
N ALA A 666 19.83 16.77 22.72
CA ALA A 666 19.21 16.23 23.93
C ALA A 666 20.06 16.51 25.19
N GLU A 667 21.38 16.36 25.09
CA GLU A 667 22.33 16.64 26.19
C GLU A 667 22.35 18.14 26.56
N LEU A 668 22.32 19.03 25.57
CA LEU A 668 22.20 20.47 25.78
C LEU A 668 20.84 20.85 26.41
N MET A 669 19.74 20.26 25.91
CA MET A 669 18.38 20.48 26.43
C MET A 669 18.26 20.00 27.90
N ALA A 670 18.90 18.87 28.24
CA ALA A 670 18.99 18.36 29.61
C ALA A 670 19.89 19.23 30.50
N SER A 671 21.02 19.73 29.98
CA SER A 671 21.92 20.65 30.69
C SER A 671 21.17 21.89 31.18
N ILE A 672 20.43 22.55 30.29
CA ILE A 672 19.60 23.74 30.61
C ILE A 672 18.58 23.44 31.73
N HIS A 673 17.89 22.30 31.65
CA HIS A 673 16.94 21.89 32.69
C HIS A 673 17.62 21.58 34.03
N SER A 674 18.76 20.89 34.02
CA SER A 674 19.53 20.57 35.23
C SER A 674 20.10 21.80 35.93
N ARG A 675 20.27 22.90 35.20
CA ARG A 675 20.85 24.18 35.65
C ARG A 675 19.78 25.26 35.91
N GLY A 676 18.51 24.95 35.63
CA GLY A 676 17.35 25.81 35.84
C GLY A 676 16.58 25.54 37.14
N GLY A 677 16.71 24.31 37.68
CA GLY A 677 16.11 23.88 38.96
C GLY A 677 16.66 24.57 40.19
#